data_AF-A0A5N7CTD2-F1
#
_entry.id   AF-A0A5N7CTD2-F1
#
_cell.length_a   1.000
_cell.length_b   1.000
_cell.length_c   1.000
_cell.angle_alpha   90.00
_cell.angle_beta   90.00
_cell.angle_gamma   90.00
#
_symmetry.space_group_name_H-M   'P 1'
#
loop_
_entity.id
_entity.type
_entity.pdbx_description
1 polymer ?
#
loop_
_entity_poly.entity_id
_entity_poly.type
_entity_poly.pdbx_seq_one_letter_code
_entity_poly.pdbx_strand_id
1 'polypeptide(L)'
;MDLAALNETVNDAAGKAQKNEGLSAQSFLISLAVSGSIFIPVVYIFTFLKDINHKLFQPQCLADPDLLPLPKGRTVWVKQLWEFMKDDTELTARLSLDCRFFLRLLRVAVKLFMPIAVIILPILLPVNYTADSIKVGGLDRFSISNIQKEQHIRWWITAFAATLANIHIWRLLLVEFRLVVKTRQNYFHEWFLAQKVATIVVTNIPPGMWNDESLRQIYSAFNGGPVDVILPQQDVCDNKELKLSTLLRDRDTMMRIRPQISRTSIVPSSIRLMAYFRNKGLLECRIRNLQRDIERTKSIALFHFSDLFTAHLLLQARTSSIPLELEAHKTDVETLDPAFYYSKFSKTLRSVSILVTLNVLAVLWAIPISLTGLLSQLVYLDSINSHLHNLSDDQLGAIQGLAPQMAASILMYCFPVVLQFLMKYYIAFERPTLEVLLQRHYFLFLYTQLFIVVSISSGVTTMIPEIANDVQSVPALLAKNLPKSGNYFYSYFLLQTVTQTVLVLLRLPDSLWMCLRRGGEEHTLKEVRWSLLYPVFTNLICIGIIFSIISPLIALIGTIVFGILLITHTYQSIYILGTKEDTAGLLYWEALNQLFVGVYTMDLFLIGLFILQNVLGPMIVAIILLAGSALVQNYVRTKLHPLIKFVSASRNEFGSSRLPVADLLRTVRKRTMFDLLICFWIDEESIIQFSPDLHSTYSTSPGT
;
A
#
# COMPACT_ATOMS: atom_id res chain seq x y z
N MET A 1 -21.38 -16.47 -36.71
CA MET A 1 -19.96 -16.13 -36.93
C MET A 1 -19.25 -17.46 -37.07
N ASP A 2 -18.87 -17.84 -38.30
CA ASP A 2 -18.35 -19.17 -38.58
C ASP A 2 -17.01 -19.38 -37.88
N LEU A 3 -16.97 -20.35 -36.99
CA LEU A 3 -15.79 -20.71 -36.19
C LEU A 3 -14.60 -21.10 -37.10
N ALA A 4 -14.89 -21.64 -38.30
CA ALA A 4 -13.91 -21.96 -39.32
C ALA A 4 -13.29 -20.71 -39.96
N ALA A 5 -14.11 -19.71 -40.31
CA ALA A 5 -13.61 -18.43 -40.85
C ALA A 5 -12.84 -17.64 -39.78
N LEU A 6 -13.25 -17.73 -38.51
CA LEU A 6 -12.49 -17.18 -37.39
C LEU A 6 -11.14 -17.90 -37.23
N ASN A 7 -11.10 -19.23 -37.35
CA ASN A 7 -9.86 -19.99 -37.21
C ASN A 7 -8.90 -19.72 -38.38
N GLU A 8 -9.40 -19.58 -39.60
CA GLU A 8 -8.59 -19.29 -40.78
C GLU A 8 -8.01 -17.87 -40.75
N THR A 9 -8.83 -16.87 -40.35
CA THR A 9 -8.36 -15.49 -40.14
C THR A 9 -7.38 -15.38 -38.97
N VAL A 10 -7.59 -16.12 -37.88
CA VAL A 10 -6.67 -16.20 -36.74
C VAL A 10 -5.36 -16.89 -37.13
N ASN A 11 -5.40 -17.93 -37.96
CA ASN A 11 -4.21 -18.62 -38.42
C ASN A 11 -3.41 -17.80 -39.45
N ASP A 12 -4.06 -17.05 -40.35
CA ASP A 12 -3.37 -16.10 -41.25
C ASP A 12 -2.78 -14.92 -40.47
N ALA A 13 -3.50 -14.42 -39.46
CA ALA A 13 -2.99 -13.43 -38.51
C ALA A 13 -1.77 -13.96 -37.75
N ALA A 14 -1.81 -15.19 -37.24
CA ALA A 14 -0.69 -15.86 -36.57
C ALA A 14 0.48 -16.22 -37.51
N GLY A 15 0.21 -16.43 -38.80
CA GLY A 15 1.24 -16.66 -39.82
C GLY A 15 2.02 -15.39 -40.20
N LYS A 16 1.30 -14.28 -40.41
CA LYS A 16 1.91 -12.95 -40.59
C LYS A 16 2.59 -12.46 -39.32
N ALA A 17 2.03 -12.83 -38.16
CA ALA A 17 2.60 -12.54 -36.86
C ALA A 17 4.05 -13.00 -36.73
N GLN A 18 4.28 -14.27 -37.08
CA GLN A 18 5.57 -14.91 -36.90
C GLN A 18 6.65 -14.39 -37.86
N LYS A 19 6.27 -13.68 -38.95
CA LYS A 19 7.20 -13.09 -39.92
C LYS A 19 7.70 -11.70 -39.54
N ASN A 20 6.97 -10.97 -38.70
CA ASN A 20 7.23 -9.55 -38.39
C ASN A 20 7.95 -9.32 -37.03
N GLU A 21 8.59 -10.35 -36.47
CA GLU A 21 9.29 -10.28 -35.16
C GLU A 21 10.46 -9.25 -35.11
N GLY A 22 10.89 -8.68 -36.24
CA GLY A 22 11.93 -7.64 -36.32
C GLY A 22 11.50 -6.24 -35.83
N LEU A 23 10.20 -5.93 -35.80
CA LEU A 23 9.65 -4.61 -35.42
C LEU A 23 9.79 -4.26 -33.92
N SER A 24 10.08 -5.26 -33.09
CA SER A 24 10.26 -5.10 -31.64
C SER A 24 11.40 -4.14 -31.29
N ALA A 25 12.54 -4.24 -32.00
CA ALA A 25 13.71 -3.40 -31.70
C ALA A 25 13.49 -1.93 -32.05
N GLN A 26 12.85 -1.68 -33.18
CA GLN A 26 12.48 -0.34 -33.61
C GLN A 26 11.46 0.30 -32.64
N SER A 27 10.45 -0.46 -32.21
CA SER A 27 9.46 0.00 -31.23
C SER A 27 10.08 0.41 -29.90
N PHE A 28 11.07 -0.34 -29.41
CA PHE A 28 11.82 0.02 -28.20
C PHE A 28 12.64 1.30 -28.39
N LEU A 29 13.37 1.43 -29.50
CA LEU A 29 14.17 2.64 -29.79
C LEU A 29 13.28 3.88 -29.95
N ILE A 30 12.12 3.75 -30.59
CA ILE A 30 11.12 4.82 -30.68
C ILE A 30 10.61 5.19 -29.29
N SER A 31 10.26 4.20 -28.45
CA SER A 31 9.82 4.45 -27.07
C SER A 31 10.91 5.15 -26.24
N LEU A 32 12.17 4.78 -26.40
CA LEU A 32 13.31 5.43 -25.77
C LEU A 32 13.50 6.87 -26.28
N ALA A 33 13.39 7.10 -27.59
CA ALA A 33 13.51 8.43 -28.19
C ALA A 33 12.38 9.36 -27.72
N VAL A 34 11.13 8.88 -27.69
CA VAL A 34 9.98 9.64 -27.18
C VAL A 34 10.10 9.90 -25.68
N SER A 35 10.50 8.89 -24.90
CA SER A 35 10.70 9.04 -23.45
C SER A 35 11.81 10.06 -23.17
N GLY A 36 12.93 9.99 -23.90
CA GLY A 36 14.05 10.92 -23.79
C GLY A 36 13.67 12.34 -24.22
N SER A 37 12.89 12.50 -25.28
CA SER A 37 12.44 13.80 -25.79
C SER A 37 11.47 14.51 -24.85
N ILE A 38 10.76 13.78 -23.98
CA ILE A 38 9.95 14.36 -22.90
C ILE A 38 10.81 14.61 -21.66
N PHE A 39 11.64 13.64 -21.27
CA PHE A 39 12.43 13.70 -20.05
C PHE A 39 13.42 14.87 -20.03
N ILE A 40 14.23 15.01 -21.08
CA ILE A 40 15.33 15.99 -21.12
C ILE A 40 14.78 17.43 -21.02
N PRO A 41 13.79 17.85 -21.82
CA PRO A 41 13.22 19.19 -21.69
C PRO A 41 12.55 19.43 -20.35
N VAL A 42 11.85 18.44 -19.77
CA VAL A 42 11.17 18.62 -18.48
C VAL A 42 12.19 18.83 -17.36
N VAL A 43 13.25 18.02 -17.30
CA VAL A 43 14.34 18.22 -16.33
C VAL A 43 14.99 19.58 -16.54
N TYR A 44 15.23 19.98 -17.79
CA TYR A 44 15.79 21.29 -18.11
C TYR A 44 14.88 22.43 -17.62
N ILE A 45 13.59 22.41 -17.97
CA ILE A 45 12.57 23.40 -17.56
C ILE A 45 12.47 23.47 -16.03
N PHE A 46 12.48 22.33 -15.35
CA PHE A 46 12.47 22.26 -13.89
C PHE A 46 13.62 23.07 -13.28
N THR A 47 14.83 22.98 -13.84
CA THR A 47 15.96 23.77 -13.32
C THR A 47 15.73 25.28 -13.40
N PHE A 48 14.93 25.78 -14.35
CA PHE A 48 14.54 27.20 -14.40
C PHE A 48 13.42 27.50 -13.41
N LEU A 49 12.38 26.67 -13.40
CA LEU A 49 11.20 26.87 -12.57
C LEU A 49 11.54 26.87 -11.07
N LYS A 50 12.47 25.99 -10.63
CA LYS A 50 12.91 25.95 -9.23
C LYS A 50 13.62 27.23 -8.78
N ASP A 51 14.30 27.91 -9.70
CA ASP A 51 15.04 29.14 -9.42
C ASP A 51 14.11 30.37 -9.39
N ILE A 52 13.00 30.32 -10.16
CA ILE A 52 11.99 31.39 -10.21
C ILE A 52 11.05 31.31 -9.00
N ASN A 53 10.46 30.15 -8.74
CA ASN A 53 9.39 29.98 -7.76
C ASN A 53 9.82 29.07 -6.59
N HIS A 54 10.70 29.59 -5.72
CA HIS A 54 11.18 28.84 -4.56
C HIS A 54 10.06 28.34 -3.65
N LYS A 55 9.00 29.13 -3.43
CA LYS A 55 7.85 28.73 -2.60
C LYS A 55 7.12 27.50 -3.13
N LEU A 56 7.05 27.35 -4.46
CA LEU A 56 6.38 26.22 -5.09
C LEU A 56 7.32 25.01 -5.16
N PHE A 57 8.59 25.15 -5.48
CA PHE A 57 9.46 23.97 -5.65
C PHE A 57 10.14 23.52 -4.35
N GLN A 58 10.23 24.39 -3.36
CA GLN A 58 10.89 24.13 -2.07
C GLN A 58 10.05 24.65 -0.89
N PRO A 59 8.79 24.19 -0.72
CA PRO A 59 7.94 24.63 0.39
C PRO A 59 8.54 24.25 1.76
N GLN A 60 9.29 23.15 1.87
CA GLN A 60 9.85 22.70 3.15
C GLN A 60 10.93 23.64 3.69
N CYS A 61 11.68 24.33 2.83
CA CYS A 61 12.61 25.38 3.23
C CYS A 61 11.91 26.62 3.85
N LEU A 62 10.60 26.76 3.67
CA LEU A 62 9.82 27.79 4.34
C LEU A 62 9.36 27.33 5.73
N ALA A 63 9.13 26.02 5.90
CA ALA A 63 8.71 25.42 7.16
C ALA A 63 9.89 25.18 8.11
N ASP A 64 11.05 24.78 7.57
CA ASP A 64 12.30 24.56 8.30
C ASP A 64 13.37 25.57 7.82
N PRO A 65 13.71 26.59 8.62
CA PRO A 65 14.72 27.59 8.26
C PRO A 65 16.16 27.01 8.20
N ASP A 66 16.40 25.85 8.82
CA ASP A 66 17.71 25.20 8.84
C ASP A 66 17.95 24.34 7.57
N LEU A 67 16.97 24.23 6.68
CA LEU A 67 17.08 23.48 5.43
C LEU A 67 17.69 24.35 4.32
N LEU A 68 18.87 23.95 3.84
CA LEU A 68 19.55 24.66 2.75
C LEU A 68 18.78 24.54 1.43
N PRO A 69 18.49 25.66 0.75
CA PRO A 69 17.81 25.63 -0.53
C PRO A 69 18.72 25.02 -1.62
N LEU A 70 18.09 24.48 -2.67
CA LEU A 70 18.83 23.93 -3.81
C LEU A 70 19.68 25.01 -4.49
N PRO A 71 20.95 24.72 -4.83
CA PRO A 71 21.85 25.67 -5.43
C PRO A 71 21.37 26.11 -6.81
N LYS A 72 21.68 27.35 -7.15
CA LYS A 72 21.48 27.89 -8.50
C LYS A 72 22.50 27.22 -9.42
N GLY A 73 22.02 26.40 -10.35
CA GLY A 73 22.87 25.59 -11.23
C GLY A 73 22.13 24.41 -11.85
N ARG A 74 22.42 24.09 -13.11
CA ARG A 74 21.67 23.11 -13.92
C ARG A 74 21.92 21.66 -13.51
N THR A 75 23.12 21.34 -13.02
CA THR A 75 23.52 19.98 -12.62
C THR A 75 23.96 19.89 -11.15
N VAL A 76 24.29 21.02 -10.52
CA VAL A 76 24.82 21.08 -9.15
C VAL A 76 23.81 20.55 -8.13
N TRP A 77 22.51 20.72 -8.38
CA TRP A 77 21.45 20.22 -7.52
C TRP A 77 21.49 18.68 -7.37
N VAL A 78 21.86 17.95 -8.42
CA VAL A 78 21.98 16.48 -8.37
C VAL A 78 23.11 16.07 -7.43
N LYS A 79 24.24 16.79 -7.47
CA LYS A 79 25.39 16.53 -6.60
C LYS A 79 25.04 16.76 -5.12
N GLN A 80 24.33 17.84 -4.81
CA GLN A 80 23.90 18.12 -3.44
C GLN A 80 22.93 17.04 -2.92
N LEU A 81 21.95 16.62 -3.74
CA LEU A 81 21.05 15.53 -3.35
C LEU A 81 21.81 14.22 -3.12
N TRP A 82 22.84 13.96 -3.93
CA TRP A 82 23.71 12.79 -3.74
C TRP A 82 24.50 12.86 -2.44
N GLU A 83 24.99 14.03 -2.05
CA GLU A 83 25.66 14.26 -0.77
C GLU A 83 24.71 14.05 0.42
N PHE A 84 23.48 14.60 0.35
CA PHE A 84 22.44 14.33 1.35
C PHE A 84 22.09 12.85 1.47
N MET A 85 22.07 12.12 0.36
CA MET A 85 21.83 10.67 0.39
C MET A 85 22.95 9.89 1.09
N LYS A 86 24.16 10.41 1.13
CA LYS A 86 25.31 9.78 1.79
C LYS A 86 25.28 9.99 3.30
N ASP A 87 24.76 11.13 3.76
CA ASP A 87 24.60 11.42 5.18
C ASP A 87 23.27 10.86 5.73
N ASP A 88 23.26 9.57 6.04
CA ASP A 88 22.09 8.90 6.63
C ASP A 88 21.70 9.51 8.01
N THR A 89 22.57 10.28 8.69
CA THR A 89 22.30 10.84 10.04
C THR A 89 21.46 12.10 9.98
N GLU A 90 21.85 13.07 9.14
CA GLU A 90 21.07 14.29 8.93
C GLU A 90 19.71 13.98 8.30
N LEU A 91 19.68 12.99 7.39
CA LEU A 91 18.46 12.47 6.80
C LEU A 91 17.49 11.89 7.86
N THR A 92 18.02 11.29 8.93
CA THR A 92 17.21 10.67 9.98
C THR A 92 16.54 11.71 10.89
N ALA A 93 17.17 12.86 11.11
CA ALA A 93 16.63 13.89 12.00
C ALA A 93 15.44 14.65 11.39
N ARG A 94 15.41 14.80 10.06
CA ARG A 94 14.45 15.67 9.37
C ARG A 94 13.28 14.95 8.72
N LEU A 95 13.47 13.68 8.32
CA LEU A 95 12.47 12.90 7.59
C LEU A 95 11.78 11.89 8.52
N SER A 96 10.49 11.67 8.28
CA SER A 96 9.75 10.56 8.90
C SER A 96 10.36 9.21 8.53
N LEU A 97 10.11 8.23 9.39
CA LEU A 97 10.72 6.91 9.26
C LEU A 97 10.24 6.20 7.99
N ASP A 98 8.96 6.32 7.66
CA ASP A 98 8.39 5.77 6.42
C ASP A 98 8.96 6.40 5.15
N CYS A 99 9.21 7.71 5.17
CA CYS A 99 9.84 8.42 4.05
C CYS A 99 11.27 7.93 3.82
N ARG A 100 12.04 7.80 4.90
CA ARG A 100 13.40 7.26 4.87
C ARG A 100 13.42 5.83 4.31
N PHE A 101 12.49 4.98 4.75
CA PHE A 101 12.40 3.62 4.25
C PHE A 101 11.96 3.55 2.79
N PHE A 102 11.18 4.51 2.31
CA PHE A 102 10.81 4.58 0.91
C PHE A 102 12.02 4.89 0.01
N LEU A 103 12.84 5.89 0.37
CA LEU A 103 14.10 6.16 -0.33
C LEU A 103 15.04 4.96 -0.28
N ARG A 104 15.02 4.24 0.84
CA ARG A 104 15.78 3.01 1.00
C ARG A 104 15.30 1.90 0.08
N LEU A 105 14.00 1.74 -0.16
CA LEU A 105 13.46 0.79 -1.14
C LEU A 105 14.03 1.04 -2.53
N LEU A 106 14.07 2.30 -2.98
CA LEU A 106 14.65 2.67 -4.28
C LEU A 106 16.17 2.39 -4.33
N ARG A 107 16.89 2.68 -3.24
CA ARG A 107 18.32 2.36 -3.11
C ARG A 107 18.56 0.84 -3.15
N VAL A 108 17.68 0.04 -2.55
CA VAL A 108 17.72 -1.42 -2.60
C VAL A 108 17.45 -1.92 -4.01
N ALA A 109 16.53 -1.31 -4.76
CA ALA A 109 16.32 -1.64 -6.17
C ALA A 109 17.59 -1.43 -7.03
N VAL A 110 18.31 -0.32 -6.83
CA VAL A 110 19.60 -0.09 -7.52
C VAL A 110 20.64 -1.14 -7.11
N LYS A 111 20.76 -1.45 -5.81
CA LYS A 111 21.67 -2.50 -5.30
C LYS A 111 21.30 -3.91 -5.76
N LEU A 112 20.03 -4.14 -6.09
CA LEU A 112 19.52 -5.38 -6.63
C LEU A 112 19.95 -5.54 -8.09
N PHE A 113 19.63 -4.55 -8.94
CA PHE A 113 19.84 -4.64 -10.39
C PHE A 113 21.28 -4.38 -10.83
N MET A 114 22.05 -3.51 -10.15
CA MET A 114 23.39 -3.15 -10.61
C MET A 114 24.36 -4.35 -10.65
N PRO A 115 24.49 -5.19 -9.60
CA PRO A 115 25.36 -6.37 -9.66
C PRO A 115 24.88 -7.42 -10.66
N ILE A 116 23.56 -7.57 -10.79
CA ILE A 116 22.94 -8.43 -11.81
C ILE A 116 23.33 -7.93 -13.21
N ALA A 117 23.21 -6.64 -13.48
CA ALA A 117 23.57 -6.04 -14.76
C ALA A 117 25.08 -6.12 -15.05
N VAL A 118 25.96 -6.06 -14.03
CA VAL A 118 27.41 -6.13 -14.24
C VAL A 118 27.89 -7.58 -14.41
N ILE A 119 27.32 -8.53 -13.67
CA ILE A 119 27.80 -9.92 -13.64
C ILE A 119 27.05 -10.81 -14.65
N ILE A 120 25.72 -10.71 -14.69
CA ILE A 120 24.87 -11.64 -15.43
C ILE A 120 24.74 -11.23 -16.90
N LEU A 121 24.73 -9.92 -17.20
CA LEU A 121 24.58 -9.42 -18.56
C LEU A 121 25.73 -9.84 -19.49
N PRO A 122 27.02 -9.79 -19.11
CA PRO A 122 28.12 -10.29 -19.94
C PRO A 122 28.09 -11.81 -20.15
N ILE A 123 27.41 -12.56 -19.28
CA ILE A 123 27.25 -14.02 -19.41
C ILE A 123 26.08 -14.35 -20.33
N LEU A 124 24.90 -13.77 -20.06
CA LEU A 124 23.66 -14.15 -20.75
C LEU A 124 23.50 -13.51 -22.13
N LEU A 125 23.99 -12.28 -22.38
CA LEU A 125 23.83 -11.66 -23.69
C LEU A 125 24.54 -12.44 -24.81
N PRO A 126 25.83 -12.83 -24.68
CA PRO A 126 26.49 -13.61 -25.72
C PRO A 126 25.86 -15.00 -25.90
N VAL A 127 25.45 -15.64 -24.79
CA VAL A 127 24.82 -16.96 -24.81
C VAL A 127 23.46 -16.93 -25.51
N ASN A 128 22.66 -15.90 -25.28
CA ASN A 128 21.37 -15.75 -25.94
C ASN A 128 21.55 -15.34 -27.40
N TYR A 129 22.44 -14.39 -27.70
CA TYR A 129 22.65 -13.88 -29.06
C TYR A 129 23.16 -14.97 -30.02
N THR A 130 24.15 -15.76 -29.59
CA THR A 130 24.77 -16.81 -30.42
C THR A 130 23.89 -18.05 -30.62
N ALA A 131 22.68 -18.10 -30.08
CA ALA A 131 21.78 -19.25 -30.22
C ALA A 131 21.15 -19.33 -31.62
N ASP A 132 21.10 -18.18 -32.31
CA ASP A 132 20.78 -17.97 -33.73
C ASP A 132 19.57 -18.77 -34.24
N SER A 133 18.42 -18.58 -33.57
CA SER A 133 17.15 -19.09 -34.09
C SER A 133 16.67 -18.24 -35.26
N ILE A 134 16.50 -18.86 -36.43
CA ILE A 134 16.02 -18.23 -37.68
C ILE A 134 14.66 -17.52 -37.50
N LYS A 135 13.89 -17.92 -36.48
CA LYS A 135 12.53 -17.41 -36.23
C LYS A 135 12.46 -16.13 -35.40
N VAL A 136 13.55 -15.72 -34.72
CA VAL A 136 13.50 -14.65 -33.70
C VAL A 136 14.18 -13.35 -34.17
N GLY A 137 13.40 -12.28 -34.24
CA GLY A 137 13.83 -10.93 -34.66
C GLY A 137 14.05 -9.94 -33.51
N GLY A 138 14.70 -8.82 -33.81
CA GLY A 138 14.72 -7.65 -32.90
C GLY A 138 15.39 -7.87 -31.53
N LEU A 139 14.79 -7.30 -30.48
CA LEU A 139 15.29 -7.34 -29.10
C LEU A 139 15.18 -8.75 -28.48
N ASP A 140 14.29 -9.59 -29.01
CA ASP A 140 14.06 -10.95 -28.51
C ASP A 140 15.26 -11.88 -28.75
N ARG A 141 16.19 -11.51 -29.64
CA ARG A 141 17.48 -12.21 -29.84
C ARG A 141 18.37 -12.24 -28.59
N PHE A 142 18.20 -11.27 -27.70
CA PHE A 142 18.92 -11.19 -26.43
C PHE A 142 18.18 -11.86 -25.26
N SER A 143 16.96 -12.36 -25.50
CA SER A 143 16.13 -13.03 -24.51
C SER A 143 16.35 -14.56 -24.55
N ILE A 144 15.88 -15.24 -23.50
CA ILE A 144 15.87 -16.70 -23.41
C ILE A 144 15.02 -17.36 -24.51
N SER A 145 14.13 -16.61 -25.16
CA SER A 145 13.32 -17.08 -26.31
C SER A 145 14.15 -17.50 -27.52
N ASN A 146 15.40 -17.04 -27.65
CA ASN A 146 16.29 -17.41 -28.75
C ASN A 146 16.93 -18.80 -28.57
N ILE A 147 16.92 -19.37 -27.36
CA ILE A 147 17.57 -20.66 -27.08
C ILE A 147 16.70 -21.83 -27.58
N GLN A 148 17.30 -22.73 -28.34
CA GLN A 148 16.62 -23.92 -28.90
C GLN A 148 16.64 -25.12 -27.94
N LYS A 149 15.76 -26.11 -28.19
CA LYS A 149 15.58 -27.30 -27.34
C LYS A 149 16.88 -28.12 -27.18
N GLU A 150 17.66 -28.25 -28.25
CA GLU A 150 18.81 -29.16 -28.31
C GLU A 150 20.09 -28.59 -27.66
N GLN A 151 20.08 -27.31 -27.26
CA GLN A 151 21.28 -26.60 -26.77
C GLN A 151 21.45 -26.74 -25.24
N HIS A 152 21.66 -27.96 -24.74
CA HIS A 152 21.72 -28.26 -23.30
C HIS A 152 22.71 -27.40 -22.49
N ILE A 153 23.88 -27.08 -23.05
CA ILE A 153 24.91 -26.28 -22.37
C ILE A 153 24.39 -24.87 -22.05
N ARG A 154 23.61 -24.26 -22.95
CA ARG A 154 23.07 -22.91 -22.76
C ARG A 154 22.05 -22.89 -21.64
N TRP A 155 21.18 -23.90 -21.58
CA TRP A 155 20.24 -24.08 -20.47
C TRP A 155 20.94 -24.22 -19.12
N TRP A 156 22.07 -24.94 -19.06
CA TRP A 156 22.91 -24.97 -17.86
C TRP A 156 23.52 -23.61 -17.49
N ILE A 157 23.98 -22.82 -18.47
CA ILE A 157 24.48 -21.47 -18.22
C ILE A 157 23.37 -20.56 -17.68
N THR A 158 22.14 -20.66 -18.22
CA THR A 158 20.99 -19.90 -17.71
C THR A 158 20.64 -20.29 -16.27
N ALA A 159 20.66 -21.58 -15.95
CA ALA A 159 20.45 -22.05 -14.58
C ALA A 159 21.55 -21.56 -13.63
N PHE A 160 22.82 -21.60 -14.06
CA PHE A 160 23.92 -21.06 -13.27
C PHE A 160 23.76 -19.56 -13.00
N ALA A 161 23.44 -18.76 -14.03
CA ALA A 161 23.15 -17.34 -13.87
C ALA A 161 21.98 -17.09 -12.90
N ALA A 162 20.93 -17.91 -12.98
CA ALA A 162 19.79 -17.85 -12.07
C ALA A 162 20.17 -18.15 -10.61
N THR A 163 21.07 -19.10 -10.38
CA THR A 163 21.58 -19.38 -9.03
C THR A 163 22.34 -18.20 -8.44
N LEU A 164 23.19 -17.54 -9.23
CA LEU A 164 23.93 -16.34 -8.79
C LEU A 164 22.97 -15.18 -8.47
N ALA A 165 21.97 -14.95 -9.32
CA ALA A 165 20.93 -13.95 -9.09
C ALA A 165 20.19 -14.21 -7.77
N ASN A 166 19.66 -15.42 -7.57
CA ASN A 166 18.90 -15.78 -6.37
C ASN A 166 19.74 -15.65 -5.08
N ILE A 167 20.99 -16.10 -5.08
CA ILE A 167 21.88 -15.95 -3.92
C ILE A 167 22.08 -14.47 -3.57
N HIS A 168 22.29 -13.61 -4.58
CA HIS A 168 22.40 -12.16 -4.37
C HIS A 168 21.11 -11.57 -3.80
N ILE A 169 19.96 -11.92 -4.38
CA ILE A 169 18.64 -11.45 -3.93
C ILE A 169 18.38 -11.87 -2.47
N TRP A 170 18.57 -13.14 -2.12
CA TRP A 170 18.37 -13.64 -0.76
C TRP A 170 19.29 -12.93 0.24
N ARG A 171 20.58 -12.77 -0.10
CA ARG A 171 21.54 -12.04 0.74
C ARG A 171 21.08 -10.60 0.97
N LEU A 172 20.70 -9.90 -0.09
CA LEU A 172 20.27 -8.50 -0.02
C LEU A 172 19.00 -8.37 0.83
N LEU A 173 17.97 -9.17 0.57
CA LEU A 173 16.73 -9.16 1.34
C LEU A 173 16.96 -9.46 2.82
N LEU A 174 17.75 -10.49 3.16
CA LEU A 174 18.06 -10.83 4.56
C LEU A 174 18.82 -9.74 5.32
N VAL A 175 19.68 -8.98 4.62
CA VAL A 175 20.36 -7.83 5.21
C VAL A 175 19.36 -6.71 5.48
N GLU A 176 18.49 -6.41 4.52
CA GLU A 176 17.50 -5.35 4.65
C GLU A 176 16.45 -5.67 5.72
N PHE A 177 15.90 -6.90 5.78
CA PHE A 177 14.97 -7.29 6.84
C PHE A 177 15.57 -7.11 8.25
N ARG A 178 16.83 -7.50 8.45
CA ARG A 178 17.52 -7.30 9.73
C ARG A 178 17.70 -5.83 10.07
N LEU A 179 17.97 -5.01 9.07
CA LEU A 179 18.12 -3.58 9.27
C LEU A 179 16.79 -2.90 9.61
N VAL A 180 15.69 -3.26 8.94
CA VAL A 180 14.36 -2.71 9.27
C VAL A 180 14.02 -2.98 10.71
N VAL A 181 14.21 -4.22 11.18
CA VAL A 181 13.99 -4.58 12.59
C VAL A 181 14.84 -3.72 13.51
N LYS A 182 16.16 -3.59 13.24
CA LYS A 182 17.07 -2.78 14.07
C LYS A 182 16.64 -1.31 14.12
N THR A 183 16.33 -0.71 12.98
CA THR A 183 15.97 0.71 12.89
C THR A 183 14.63 0.98 13.56
N ARG A 184 13.62 0.12 13.36
CA ARG A 184 12.31 0.25 14.00
C ARG A 184 12.39 0.09 15.53
N GLN A 185 13.22 -0.83 16.02
CA GLN A 185 13.45 -0.97 17.47
C GLN A 185 14.08 0.30 18.05
N ASN A 186 15.11 0.86 17.40
CA ASN A 186 15.70 2.13 17.83
C ASN A 186 14.67 3.27 17.86
N TYR A 187 13.86 3.38 16.80
CA TYR A 187 12.84 4.41 16.70
C TYR A 187 11.81 4.34 17.84
N PHE A 188 11.32 3.15 18.20
CA PHE A 188 10.38 3.03 19.31
C PHE A 188 10.97 3.41 20.67
N HIS A 189 12.25 3.11 20.90
CA HIS A 189 12.91 3.54 22.12
C HIS A 189 13.05 5.07 22.18
N GLU A 190 13.50 5.71 21.09
CA GLU A 190 13.62 7.17 21.00
C GLU A 190 12.26 7.88 21.13
N TRP A 191 11.24 7.38 20.43
CA TRP A 191 9.88 7.90 20.50
C TRP A 191 9.27 7.77 21.91
N PHE A 192 9.47 6.63 22.57
CA PHE A 192 8.95 6.43 23.92
C PHE A 192 9.63 7.33 24.95
N LEU A 193 10.94 7.56 24.83
CA LEU A 193 11.65 8.53 25.66
C LEU A 193 11.03 9.94 25.52
N ALA A 194 10.53 10.29 24.33
CA ALA A 194 9.84 11.56 24.11
C ALA A 194 8.41 11.60 24.70
N GLN A 195 7.63 10.52 24.57
CA GLN A 195 6.21 10.52 24.96
C GLN A 195 5.96 10.17 26.44
N LYS A 196 6.93 9.52 27.11
CA LYS A 196 6.93 9.13 28.54
C LYS A 196 5.83 8.14 28.98
N VAL A 197 4.79 7.90 28.18
CA VAL A 197 3.66 7.02 28.50
C VAL A 197 3.27 6.20 27.28
N ALA A 198 2.99 4.91 27.47
CA ALA A 198 2.48 4.03 26.43
C ALA A 198 0.98 3.79 26.65
N THR A 199 0.16 4.12 25.65
CA THR A 199 -1.30 3.91 25.71
C THR A 199 -1.72 2.66 24.94
N ILE A 200 -2.61 1.88 25.55
CA ILE A 200 -3.21 0.68 24.94
C ILE A 200 -4.72 0.76 25.08
N VAL A 201 -5.44 0.42 24.02
CA VAL A 201 -6.88 0.23 24.06
C VAL A 201 -7.17 -1.24 24.32
N VAL A 202 -8.01 -1.52 25.31
CA VAL A 202 -8.59 -2.84 25.51
C VAL A 202 -10.05 -2.79 25.08
N THR A 203 -10.44 -3.77 24.28
CA THR A 203 -11.78 -3.90 23.71
C THR A 203 -12.46 -5.18 24.19
N ASN A 204 -13.79 -5.24 24.02
CA ASN A 204 -14.62 -6.37 24.43
C ASN A 204 -14.53 -6.66 25.94
N ILE A 205 -14.60 -5.61 26.75
CA ILE A 205 -14.68 -5.72 28.21
C ILE A 205 -16.11 -6.15 28.61
N PRO A 206 -16.27 -7.17 29.47
CA PRO A 206 -17.58 -7.52 30.00
C PRO A 206 -18.17 -6.36 30.82
N PRO A 207 -19.48 -6.05 30.69
CA PRO A 207 -20.07 -4.86 31.31
C PRO A 207 -19.99 -4.85 32.84
N GLY A 208 -19.92 -6.02 33.47
CA GLY A 208 -19.73 -6.15 34.92
C GLY A 208 -18.30 -5.86 35.41
N MET A 209 -17.31 -5.86 34.50
CA MET A 209 -15.90 -5.59 34.80
C MET A 209 -15.47 -4.18 34.41
N TRP A 210 -16.36 -3.38 33.81
CA TRP A 210 -16.07 -2.03 33.33
C TRP A 210 -16.04 -1.02 34.49
N ASN A 211 -15.12 -1.21 35.43
CA ASN A 211 -14.88 -0.33 36.58
C ASN A 211 -13.37 -0.12 36.74
N ASP A 212 -12.93 1.08 37.14
CA ASP A 212 -11.50 1.40 37.33
C ASP A 212 -10.82 0.43 38.31
N GLU A 213 -11.44 0.14 39.45
CA GLU A 213 -10.91 -0.77 40.47
C GLU A 213 -10.75 -2.21 39.93
N SER A 214 -11.78 -2.75 39.28
CA SER A 214 -11.76 -4.12 38.74
C SER A 214 -10.72 -4.28 37.64
N LEU A 215 -10.59 -3.28 36.75
CA LEU A 215 -9.60 -3.30 35.68
C LEU A 215 -8.18 -3.18 36.27
N ARG A 216 -7.93 -2.28 37.22
CA ARG A 216 -6.62 -2.18 37.89
C ARG A 216 -6.24 -3.47 38.60
N GLN A 217 -7.20 -4.15 39.23
CA GLN A 217 -6.95 -5.43 39.90
C GLN A 217 -6.51 -6.50 38.90
N ILE A 218 -7.21 -6.67 37.78
CA ILE A 218 -6.88 -7.67 36.74
C ILE A 218 -5.49 -7.38 36.15
N TYR A 219 -5.21 -6.12 35.87
CA TYR A 219 -3.98 -5.72 35.20
C TYR A 219 -2.80 -5.47 36.16
N SER A 220 -2.98 -5.56 37.48
CA SER A 220 -1.92 -5.43 38.48
C SER A 220 -0.78 -6.44 38.31
N ALA A 221 -1.07 -7.60 37.69
CA ALA A 221 -0.09 -8.64 37.37
C ALA A 221 1.02 -8.17 36.41
N PHE A 222 0.79 -7.09 35.65
CA PHE A 222 1.73 -6.57 34.67
C PHE A 222 2.63 -5.48 35.28
N ASN A 223 3.75 -5.88 35.90
CA ASN A 223 4.77 -4.97 36.45
C ASN A 223 4.22 -3.84 37.35
N GLY A 224 3.23 -4.13 38.20
CA GLY A 224 2.60 -3.14 39.09
C GLY A 224 1.36 -2.46 38.49
N GLY A 225 0.97 -2.83 37.27
CA GLY A 225 -0.28 -2.42 36.64
C GLY A 225 -0.22 -1.09 35.89
N PRO A 226 -1.36 -0.70 35.29
CA PRO A 226 -1.47 0.57 34.58
C PRO A 226 -1.36 1.74 35.55
N VAL A 227 -0.64 2.79 35.14
CA VAL A 227 -0.58 4.07 35.85
C VAL A 227 -1.97 4.69 35.90
N ASP A 228 -2.67 4.65 34.77
CA ASP A 228 -4.01 5.22 34.64
C ASP A 228 -4.91 4.38 33.74
N VAL A 229 -6.22 4.40 34.03
CA VAL A 229 -7.25 3.73 33.25
C VAL A 229 -8.33 4.76 32.92
N ILE A 230 -8.55 5.00 31.64
CA ILE A 230 -9.56 5.95 31.16
C ILE A 230 -10.73 5.16 30.58
N LEU A 231 -11.92 5.45 31.10
CA LEU A 231 -13.19 4.92 30.64
C LEU A 231 -13.85 5.95 29.70
N PRO A 232 -13.82 5.75 28.38
CA PRO A 232 -14.35 6.73 27.46
C PRO A 232 -15.89 6.80 27.57
N GLN A 233 -16.43 8.02 27.41
CA GLN A 233 -17.88 8.29 27.44
C GLN A 233 -18.59 7.89 28.76
N GLN A 234 -17.89 7.94 29.90
CA GLN A 234 -18.46 7.61 31.20
C GLN A 234 -19.73 8.42 31.50
N ASP A 235 -19.69 9.75 31.36
CA ASP A 235 -20.85 10.62 31.60
C ASP A 235 -22.06 10.27 30.73
N VAL A 236 -21.82 9.87 29.47
CA VAL A 236 -22.88 9.46 28.53
C VAL A 236 -23.46 8.10 28.94
N CYS A 237 -22.61 7.19 29.41
CA CYS A 237 -23.03 5.89 29.91
C CYS A 237 -23.91 6.04 31.16
N ASP A 238 -23.49 6.85 32.12
CA ASP A 238 -24.20 7.10 33.37
C ASP A 238 -25.60 7.69 33.11
N ASN A 239 -25.69 8.63 32.17
CA ASN A 239 -26.97 9.18 31.71
C ASN A 239 -27.88 8.13 31.05
N LYS A 240 -27.31 7.19 30.28
CA LYS A 240 -28.08 6.09 29.67
C LYS A 240 -28.56 5.08 30.72
N GLU A 241 -27.75 4.80 31.74
CA GLU A 241 -28.13 3.92 32.85
C GLU A 241 -29.24 4.50 33.71
N LEU A 242 -29.16 5.81 33.98
CA LEU A 242 -30.24 6.52 34.66
C LEU A 242 -31.55 6.41 33.88
N LYS A 243 -31.51 6.64 32.55
CA LYS A 243 -32.66 6.43 31.66
C LYS A 243 -33.13 4.97 31.61
N LEU A 244 -32.23 4.01 31.68
CA LEU A 244 -32.60 2.60 31.73
C LEU A 244 -33.34 2.27 33.04
N SER A 245 -32.86 2.80 34.16
CA SER A 245 -33.47 2.59 35.48
C SER A 245 -34.90 3.17 35.56
N THR A 246 -35.15 4.33 34.94
CA THR A 246 -36.49 4.91 34.89
C THR A 246 -37.43 4.06 34.04
N LEU A 247 -36.99 3.61 32.87
CA LEU A 247 -37.79 2.71 32.02
C LEU A 247 -38.08 1.36 32.66
N LEU A 248 -37.15 0.81 33.44
CA LEU A 248 -37.37 -0.42 34.20
C LEU A 248 -38.44 -0.21 35.28
N ARG A 249 -38.43 0.94 35.98
CA ARG A 249 -39.50 1.30 36.92
C ARG A 249 -40.84 1.45 36.21
N ASP A 250 -40.87 2.10 35.04
CA ASP A 250 -42.09 2.26 34.24
C ASP A 250 -42.64 0.91 33.75
N ARG A 251 -41.76 -0.03 33.42
CA ARG A 251 -42.17 -1.40 33.08
C ARG A 251 -42.81 -2.09 34.28
N ASP A 252 -42.22 -1.96 35.46
CA ASP A 252 -42.73 -2.60 36.68
C ASP A 252 -44.06 -1.98 37.12
N THR A 253 -44.24 -0.66 37.01
CA THR A 253 -45.53 0.01 37.25
C THR A 253 -46.58 -0.43 36.23
N MET A 254 -46.22 -0.54 34.94
CA MET A 254 -47.12 -1.03 33.89
C MET A 254 -47.52 -2.50 34.06
N MET A 255 -46.64 -3.34 34.62
CA MET A 255 -46.96 -4.72 34.97
C MET A 255 -47.89 -4.82 36.19
N ARG A 256 -47.77 -3.89 37.15
CA ARG A 256 -48.72 -3.78 38.28
C ARG A 256 -50.10 -3.30 37.83
N ILE A 257 -50.17 -2.34 36.90
CA ILE A 257 -51.43 -1.78 36.36
C ILE A 257 -52.00 -2.67 35.24
N ARG A 258 -51.87 -4.00 35.36
CA ARG A 258 -52.40 -4.94 34.37
C ARG A 258 -53.90 -4.65 34.17
N PRO A 259 -54.39 -4.40 32.94
CA PRO A 259 -55.77 -4.00 32.74
C PRO A 259 -56.70 -5.12 33.19
N GLN A 260 -57.42 -4.89 34.31
CA GLN A 260 -58.59 -5.71 34.64
C GLN A 260 -59.67 -5.42 33.60
N ILE A 261 -60.28 -6.47 33.06
CA ILE A 261 -61.37 -6.38 32.08
C ILE A 261 -62.62 -5.89 32.83
N SER A 262 -62.73 -4.58 33.05
CA SER A 262 -63.94 -3.97 33.58
C SER A 262 -64.89 -3.61 32.44
N ARG A 263 -66.16 -4.03 32.56
CA ARG A 263 -67.22 -3.90 31.55
C ARG A 263 -67.77 -2.48 31.37
N THR A 264 -67.32 -1.48 32.13
CA THR A 264 -68.04 -0.19 32.31
C THR A 264 -67.42 1.01 31.59
N SER A 265 -66.78 0.84 30.43
CA SER A 265 -66.09 1.96 29.78
C SER A 265 -66.29 2.04 28.26
N ILE A 266 -66.42 3.29 27.79
CA ILE A 266 -66.78 3.79 26.44
C ILE A 266 -65.84 3.29 25.32
N VAL A 267 -64.62 2.84 25.65
CA VAL A 267 -63.66 2.30 24.65
C VAL A 267 -63.73 0.77 24.62
N PRO A 268 -63.81 0.12 23.44
CA PRO A 268 -63.82 -1.34 23.33
C PRO A 268 -62.65 -1.98 24.10
N SER A 269 -62.94 -3.03 24.88
CA SER A 269 -61.95 -3.75 25.69
C SER A 269 -60.79 -4.30 24.85
N SER A 270 -61.06 -4.71 23.61
CA SER A 270 -60.08 -5.18 22.62
C SER A 270 -59.05 -4.11 22.23
N ILE A 271 -59.48 -2.86 22.02
CA ILE A 271 -58.59 -1.74 21.62
C ILE A 271 -57.64 -1.36 22.75
N ARG A 272 -58.12 -1.37 24.00
CA ARG A 272 -57.27 -1.12 25.19
C ARG A 272 -56.24 -2.21 25.40
N LEU A 273 -56.62 -3.47 25.21
CA LEU A 273 -55.71 -4.59 25.30
C LEU A 273 -54.60 -4.46 24.24
N MET A 274 -54.97 -4.15 22.99
CA MET A 274 -54.01 -3.90 21.91
C MET A 274 -53.09 -2.72 22.22
N ALA A 275 -53.61 -1.59 22.69
CA ALA A 275 -52.81 -0.43 23.07
C ALA A 275 -51.83 -0.76 24.20
N TYR A 276 -52.26 -1.52 25.22
CA TYR A 276 -51.42 -1.99 26.30
C TYR A 276 -50.28 -2.88 25.78
N PHE A 277 -50.58 -3.90 24.97
CA PHE A 277 -49.55 -4.79 24.42
C PHE A 277 -48.59 -4.07 23.47
N ARG A 278 -49.09 -3.13 22.66
CA ARG A 278 -48.25 -2.29 21.79
C ARG A 278 -47.30 -1.42 22.61
N ASN A 279 -47.79 -0.74 23.63
CA ASN A 279 -46.96 0.12 24.49
C ASN A 279 -45.96 -0.70 25.30
N LYS A 280 -46.37 -1.89 25.79
CA LYS A 280 -45.48 -2.83 26.47
C LYS A 280 -44.35 -3.29 25.53
N GLY A 281 -44.69 -3.68 24.30
CA GLY A 281 -43.71 -4.10 23.29
C GLY A 281 -42.74 -2.98 22.90
N LEU A 282 -43.23 -1.74 22.78
CA LEU A 282 -42.40 -0.57 22.51
C LEU A 282 -41.45 -0.27 23.68
N LEU A 283 -41.93 -0.37 24.92
CA LEU A 283 -41.13 -0.17 26.13
C LEU A 283 -40.03 -1.24 26.25
N GLU A 284 -40.37 -2.52 26.07
CA GLU A 284 -39.40 -3.62 26.06
C GLU A 284 -38.38 -3.47 24.92
N CYS A 285 -38.80 -3.00 23.75
CA CYS A 285 -37.89 -2.67 22.65
C CYS A 285 -36.91 -1.55 23.04
N ARG A 286 -37.41 -0.48 23.67
CA ARG A 286 -36.60 0.66 24.11
C ARG A 286 -35.60 0.26 25.19
N ILE A 287 -36.01 -0.58 26.15
CA ILE A 287 -35.14 -1.17 27.17
C ILE A 287 -34.03 -2.00 26.51
N ARG A 288 -34.38 -2.92 25.60
CA ARG A 288 -33.39 -3.76 24.90
C ARG A 288 -32.40 -2.94 24.07
N ASN A 289 -32.87 -1.89 23.39
CA ASN A 289 -31.99 -1.02 22.61
C ASN A 289 -31.02 -0.24 23.50
N LEU A 290 -31.52 0.35 24.60
CA LEU A 290 -30.66 1.05 25.56
C LEU A 290 -29.65 0.13 26.24
N GLN A 291 -30.07 -1.08 26.65
CA GLN A 291 -29.15 -2.08 27.21
C GLN A 291 -28.03 -2.41 26.23
N ARG A 292 -28.36 -2.64 24.95
CA ARG A 292 -27.37 -2.92 23.91
C ARG A 292 -26.42 -1.75 23.67
N ASP A 293 -26.91 -0.51 23.76
CA ASP A 293 -26.07 0.67 23.60
C ASP A 293 -25.15 0.92 24.79
N ILE A 294 -25.59 0.59 26.01
CA ILE A 294 -24.75 0.61 27.23
C ILE A 294 -23.68 -0.47 27.15
N GLU A 295 -24.04 -1.70 26.75
CA GLU A 295 -23.07 -2.79 26.58
C GLU A 295 -22.01 -2.44 25.53
N ARG A 296 -22.38 -1.70 24.47
CA ARG A 296 -21.42 -1.22 23.47
C ARG A 296 -20.46 -0.18 24.03
N THR A 297 -20.95 0.79 24.81
CA THR A 297 -20.08 1.80 25.44
C THR A 297 -19.15 1.17 26.48
N LYS A 298 -19.67 0.24 27.30
CA LYS A 298 -18.91 -0.50 28.33
C LYS A 298 -17.93 -1.55 27.80
N SER A 299 -17.67 -1.57 26.50
CA SER A 299 -16.79 -2.57 25.89
C SER A 299 -15.35 -2.09 25.70
N ILE A 300 -15.04 -0.82 25.95
CA ILE A 300 -13.73 -0.20 25.63
C ILE A 300 -13.17 0.50 26.87
N ALA A 301 -11.86 0.34 27.11
CA ALA A 301 -11.10 1.13 28.07
C ALA A 301 -9.68 1.41 27.55
N LEU A 302 -9.11 2.52 27.98
CA LEU A 302 -7.75 2.97 27.65
C LEU A 302 -6.84 2.76 28.87
N PHE A 303 -5.68 2.16 28.65
CA PHE A 303 -4.69 1.86 29.68
C PHE A 303 -3.41 2.63 29.41
N HIS A 304 -2.90 3.32 30.43
CA HIS A 304 -1.63 4.05 30.38
C HIS A 304 -0.57 3.34 31.19
N PHE A 305 0.54 2.99 30.55
CA PHE A 305 1.69 2.34 31.17
C PHE A 305 2.88 3.29 31.25
N SER A 306 3.62 3.19 32.35
CA SER A 306 4.89 3.91 32.58
C SER A 306 6.07 3.33 31.82
N ASP A 307 5.94 2.10 31.32
CA ASP A 307 6.98 1.41 30.56
C ASP A 307 6.41 0.84 29.25
N LEU A 308 7.12 1.10 28.15
CA LEU A 308 6.82 0.59 26.82
C LEU A 308 6.86 -0.94 26.77
N PHE A 309 7.78 -1.53 27.54
CA PHE A 309 7.93 -2.99 27.58
C PHE A 309 6.69 -3.64 28.19
N THR A 310 6.23 -3.15 29.34
CA THR A 310 4.99 -3.64 30.00
C THR A 310 3.78 -3.51 29.07
N ALA A 311 3.68 -2.40 28.34
CA ALA A 311 2.64 -2.21 27.33
C ALA A 311 2.70 -3.30 26.23
N HIS A 312 3.88 -3.54 25.64
CA HIS A 312 4.02 -4.58 24.61
C HIS A 312 3.87 -6.00 25.16
N LEU A 313 4.17 -6.23 26.43
CA LEU A 313 3.92 -7.49 27.12
C LEU A 313 2.41 -7.74 27.28
N LEU A 314 1.63 -6.69 27.55
CA LEU A 314 0.17 -6.76 27.54
C LEU A 314 -0.38 -7.18 26.16
N LEU A 315 0.16 -6.60 25.08
CA LEU A 315 -0.25 -6.93 23.71
C LEU A 315 0.06 -8.39 23.32
N GLN A 316 1.02 -9.02 23.99
CA GLN A 316 1.37 -10.43 23.77
C GLN A 316 0.53 -11.38 24.63
N ALA A 317 0.16 -10.95 25.83
CA ALA A 317 -0.58 -11.77 26.78
C ALA A 317 -2.07 -11.82 26.44
N ARG A 318 -2.68 -12.98 26.69
CA ARG A 318 -4.15 -13.12 26.73
C ARG A 318 -4.59 -13.03 28.19
N THR A 319 -5.46 -12.08 28.48
CA THR A 319 -5.94 -11.76 29.84
C THR A 319 -7.19 -12.56 30.21
N SER A 320 -8.01 -12.92 29.23
CA SER A 320 -9.23 -13.72 29.39
C SER A 320 -9.03 -15.15 28.89
N SER A 321 -9.75 -16.11 29.50
CA SER A 321 -9.86 -17.49 29.00
C SER A 321 -10.90 -17.62 27.87
N ILE A 322 -11.82 -16.65 27.78
CA ILE A 322 -12.89 -16.60 26.78
C ILE A 322 -12.34 -15.93 25.51
N PRO A 323 -12.47 -16.54 24.32
CA PRO A 323 -11.98 -15.93 23.10
C PRO A 323 -12.68 -14.60 22.82
N LEU A 324 -11.91 -13.63 22.31
CA LEU A 324 -12.39 -12.30 21.89
C LEU A 324 -12.90 -11.39 23.03
N GLU A 325 -12.59 -11.71 24.30
CA GLU A 325 -12.78 -10.80 25.44
C GLU A 325 -11.45 -10.17 25.85
N LEU A 326 -11.50 -8.93 26.36
CA LEU A 326 -10.32 -8.19 26.86
C LEU A 326 -9.16 -8.12 25.84
N GLU A 327 -9.46 -7.82 24.59
CA GLU A 327 -8.44 -7.77 23.53
C GLU A 327 -7.71 -6.43 23.51
N ALA A 328 -6.42 -6.46 23.78
CA ALA A 328 -5.52 -5.31 23.76
C ALA A 328 -5.07 -4.98 22.32
N HIS A 329 -5.13 -3.69 21.97
CA HIS A 329 -4.74 -3.13 20.67
C HIS A 329 -3.91 -1.87 20.91
N LYS A 330 -2.95 -1.60 20.01
CA LYS A 330 -2.21 -0.33 20.07
C LYS A 330 -3.08 0.77 19.46
N THR A 331 -3.07 1.97 20.03
CA THR A 331 -3.83 3.10 19.47
C THR A 331 -3.14 4.41 19.78
N ASP A 332 -3.10 5.30 18.80
CA ASP A 332 -2.65 6.66 19.01
C ASP A 332 -3.83 7.46 19.57
N VAL A 333 -3.60 8.14 20.69
CA VAL A 333 -4.64 8.74 21.56
C VAL A 333 -5.45 9.84 20.84
N GLU A 334 -4.94 10.36 19.72
CA GLU A 334 -5.41 11.60 19.12
C GLU A 334 -6.80 11.52 18.45
N THR A 335 -7.35 10.34 18.12
CA THR A 335 -8.75 10.24 17.65
C THR A 335 -9.42 8.90 18.00
N LEU A 336 -10.29 8.90 19.02
CA LEU A 336 -11.14 7.74 19.31
C LEU A 336 -12.36 7.76 18.37
N ASP A 337 -12.22 7.18 17.17
CA ASP A 337 -13.29 7.17 16.17
C ASP A 337 -14.60 6.55 16.73
N PRO A 338 -15.77 7.16 16.46
CA PRO A 338 -17.06 6.61 16.89
C PRO A 338 -17.34 5.21 16.33
N ALA A 339 -16.63 4.83 15.26
CA ALA A 339 -16.68 3.50 14.67
C ALA A 339 -16.20 2.37 15.60
N PHE A 340 -15.47 2.69 16.68
CA PHE A 340 -15.03 1.70 17.65
C PHE A 340 -16.17 1.09 18.47
N TYR A 341 -17.29 1.79 18.64
CA TYR A 341 -18.43 1.30 19.41
C TYR A 341 -19.40 0.38 18.63
N TYR A 342 -19.14 0.14 17.34
CA TYR A 342 -19.98 -0.76 16.56
C TYR A 342 -19.89 -2.22 17.04
N SER A 343 -21.01 -2.96 16.89
CA SER A 343 -21.04 -4.37 17.23
C SER A 343 -20.08 -5.19 16.35
N LYS A 344 -19.56 -6.30 16.92
CA LYS A 344 -18.65 -7.24 16.23
C LYS A 344 -19.20 -7.65 14.86
N PHE A 345 -20.47 -8.08 14.82
CA PHE A 345 -21.14 -8.50 13.59
C PHE A 345 -21.18 -7.39 12.52
N SER A 346 -21.48 -6.14 12.90
CA SER A 346 -21.50 -5.01 11.98
C SER A 346 -20.11 -4.73 11.40
N LYS A 347 -19.07 -4.78 12.24
CA LYS A 347 -17.67 -4.61 11.81
C LYS A 347 -17.24 -5.70 10.82
N THR A 348 -17.52 -6.97 11.15
CA THR A 348 -17.19 -8.10 10.28
C THR A 348 -17.93 -8.01 8.94
N LEU A 349 -19.24 -7.71 8.96
CA LEU A 349 -20.04 -7.58 7.74
C LEU A 349 -19.52 -6.47 6.82
N ARG A 350 -19.18 -5.30 7.38
CA ARG A 350 -18.60 -4.19 6.60
C ARG A 350 -17.23 -4.55 6.02
N SER A 351 -16.37 -5.19 6.81
CA SER A 351 -15.04 -5.62 6.35
C SER A 351 -15.13 -6.64 5.21
N VAL A 352 -16.02 -7.65 5.35
CA VAL A 352 -16.28 -8.64 4.30
C VAL A 352 -16.88 -7.98 3.06
N SER A 353 -17.84 -7.07 3.21
CA SER A 353 -18.46 -6.35 2.10
C SER A 353 -17.43 -5.54 1.28
N ILE A 354 -16.53 -4.82 1.96
CA ILE A 354 -15.46 -4.07 1.29
C ILE A 354 -14.51 -5.02 0.56
N LEU A 355 -14.12 -6.13 1.19
CA LEU A 355 -13.24 -7.13 0.57
C LEU A 355 -13.89 -7.75 -0.68
N VAL A 356 -15.16 -8.11 -0.61
CA VAL A 356 -15.91 -8.65 -1.77
C VAL A 356 -15.96 -7.61 -2.89
N THR A 357 -16.30 -6.36 -2.55
CA THR A 357 -16.36 -5.24 -3.52
C THR A 357 -15.01 -5.04 -4.21
N LEU A 358 -13.91 -5.04 -3.46
CA LEU A 358 -12.55 -4.91 -4.00
C LEU A 358 -12.20 -6.06 -4.96
N ASN A 359 -12.54 -7.30 -4.63
CA ASN A 359 -12.26 -8.45 -5.50
C ASN A 359 -13.10 -8.40 -6.79
N VAL A 360 -14.40 -8.10 -6.69
CA VAL A 360 -15.27 -7.93 -7.86
C VAL A 360 -14.75 -6.82 -8.77
N LEU A 361 -14.38 -5.69 -8.17
CA LEU A 361 -13.79 -4.56 -8.90
C LEU A 361 -12.50 -4.96 -9.61
N ALA A 362 -11.62 -5.73 -8.94
CA ALA A 362 -10.38 -6.20 -9.53
C ALA A 362 -10.62 -7.10 -10.76
N VAL A 363 -11.59 -8.01 -10.70
CA VAL A 363 -11.94 -8.87 -11.84
C VAL A 363 -12.52 -8.04 -13.00
N LEU A 364 -13.43 -7.11 -12.72
CA LEU A 364 -14.02 -6.24 -13.75
C LEU A 364 -12.95 -5.35 -14.43
N TRP A 365 -11.92 -4.92 -13.68
CA TRP A 365 -10.83 -4.12 -14.20
C TRP A 365 -9.86 -4.88 -15.13
N ALA A 366 -9.90 -6.21 -15.14
CA ALA A 366 -9.09 -7.01 -16.05
C ALA A 366 -9.51 -6.79 -17.52
N ILE A 367 -10.79 -6.49 -17.77
CA ILE A 367 -11.32 -6.26 -19.12
C ILE A 367 -10.61 -5.07 -19.80
N PRO A 368 -10.65 -3.83 -19.24
CA PRO A 368 -9.99 -2.69 -19.89
C PRO A 368 -8.47 -2.83 -19.96
N ILE A 369 -7.83 -3.56 -19.04
CA ILE A 369 -6.38 -3.80 -19.06
C ILE A 369 -6.00 -4.85 -20.10
N SER A 370 -6.81 -5.89 -20.26
CA SER A 370 -6.60 -6.87 -21.32
C SER A 370 -6.61 -6.19 -22.69
N LEU A 371 -7.44 -5.16 -22.90
CA LEU A 371 -7.45 -4.39 -24.13
C LEU A 371 -6.11 -3.66 -24.39
N THR A 372 -5.45 -3.14 -23.35
CA THR A 372 -4.13 -2.52 -23.51
C THR A 372 -3.07 -3.56 -23.87
N GLY A 373 -3.12 -4.75 -23.28
CA GLY A 373 -2.25 -5.87 -23.66
C GLY A 373 -2.42 -6.29 -25.12
N LEU A 374 -3.66 -6.35 -25.63
CA LEU A 374 -3.95 -6.62 -27.05
C LEU A 374 -3.47 -5.49 -27.96
N LEU A 375 -3.56 -4.23 -27.51
CA LEU A 375 -3.07 -3.07 -28.25
C LEU A 375 -1.55 -3.11 -28.45
N SER A 376 -0.80 -3.76 -27.54
CA SER A 376 0.64 -3.99 -27.69
C SER A 376 1.00 -4.97 -28.82
N GLN A 377 -0.02 -5.47 -29.52
CA GLN A 377 0.06 -6.47 -30.57
C GLN A 377 -0.63 -5.97 -31.86
N LEU A 378 -0.57 -4.67 -32.16
CA LEU A 378 -1.29 -4.05 -33.28
C LEU A 378 -0.94 -4.64 -34.67
N VAL A 379 0.32 -5.01 -34.89
CA VAL A 379 0.79 -5.68 -36.13
C VAL A 379 0.04 -7.00 -36.39
N TYR A 380 -0.53 -7.60 -35.33
CA TYR A 380 -1.28 -8.86 -35.40
C TYR A 380 -2.79 -8.65 -35.60
N LEU A 381 -3.31 -7.45 -35.29
CA LEU A 381 -4.71 -7.05 -35.45
C LEU A 381 -5.00 -6.40 -36.81
N ASP A 382 -3.96 -6.01 -37.57
CA ASP A 382 -4.05 -5.49 -38.94
C ASP A 382 -4.74 -6.49 -39.90
N SER A 383 -4.70 -7.78 -39.57
CA SER A 383 -5.43 -8.85 -40.26
C SER A 383 -6.96 -8.76 -40.13
N ILE A 384 -7.49 -8.03 -39.14
CA ILE A 384 -8.92 -8.02 -38.78
C ILE A 384 -9.64 -6.77 -39.32
N ASN A 385 -8.94 -5.65 -39.51
CA ASN A 385 -9.56 -4.40 -40.01
C ASN A 385 -8.74 -3.76 -41.15
N SER A 386 -9.34 -3.66 -42.33
CA SER A 386 -8.72 -3.10 -43.55
C SER A 386 -8.33 -1.62 -43.46
N HIS A 387 -8.83 -0.87 -42.47
CA HIS A 387 -8.42 0.51 -42.22
C HIS A 387 -7.02 0.67 -41.61
N LEU A 388 -6.42 -0.39 -41.06
CA LEU A 388 -5.08 -0.34 -40.45
C LEU A 388 -3.92 -0.48 -41.46
N HIS A 389 -4.20 -0.99 -42.67
CA HIS A 389 -3.22 -1.18 -43.75
C HIS A 389 -2.63 0.14 -44.30
N ASN A 390 -3.20 1.30 -43.93
CA ASN A 390 -2.73 2.62 -44.40
C ASN A 390 -1.61 3.22 -43.54
N LEU A 391 -1.23 2.60 -42.42
CA LEU A 391 -0.19 3.10 -41.52
C LEU A 391 1.19 2.59 -41.93
N SER A 392 2.22 3.46 -41.86
CA SER A 392 3.60 3.03 -42.11
C SER A 392 4.15 2.17 -40.95
N ASP A 393 5.14 1.32 -41.24
CA ASP A 393 5.79 0.45 -40.25
C ASP A 393 6.31 1.23 -39.01
N ASP A 394 6.83 2.44 -39.24
CA ASP A 394 7.31 3.34 -38.17
C ASP A 394 6.17 3.84 -37.26
N GLN A 395 4.99 4.13 -37.84
CA GLN A 395 3.81 4.57 -37.09
C GLN A 395 3.21 3.42 -36.28
N LEU A 396 3.17 2.22 -36.85
CA LEU A 396 2.71 1.01 -36.16
C LEU A 396 3.61 0.69 -34.96
N GLY A 397 4.94 0.74 -35.11
CA GLY A 397 5.87 0.53 -34.00
C GLY A 397 5.75 1.59 -32.89
N ALA A 398 5.51 2.85 -33.25
CA ALA A 398 5.28 3.92 -32.27
C ALA A 398 4.00 3.71 -31.45
N ILE A 399 2.89 3.34 -32.11
CA ILE A 399 1.61 3.09 -31.44
C ILE A 399 1.74 1.85 -30.54
N GLN A 400 2.37 0.78 -31.02
CA GLN A 400 2.55 -0.47 -30.29
C GLN A 400 3.42 -0.32 -29.04
N GLY A 401 4.42 0.55 -29.09
CA GLY A 401 5.35 0.80 -27.98
C GLY A 401 4.90 1.83 -26.94
N LEU A 402 3.92 2.70 -27.26
CA LEU A 402 3.53 3.83 -26.41
C LEU A 402 2.05 3.82 -25.98
N ALA A 403 1.13 3.52 -26.90
CA ALA A 403 -0.31 3.63 -26.63
C ALA A 403 -0.82 2.66 -25.55
N PRO A 404 -0.43 1.37 -25.54
CA PRO A 404 -0.78 0.43 -24.48
C PRO A 404 -0.38 0.91 -23.09
N GLN A 405 0.81 1.49 -23.00
CA GLN A 405 1.43 1.93 -21.76
C GLN A 405 0.77 3.22 -21.27
N MET A 406 0.48 4.18 -22.16
CA MET A 406 -0.30 5.37 -21.81
C MET A 406 -1.71 5.02 -21.32
N ALA A 407 -2.41 4.14 -22.04
CA ALA A 407 -3.75 3.69 -21.65
C ALA A 407 -3.72 2.96 -20.30
N ALA A 408 -2.74 2.09 -20.07
CA ALA A 408 -2.56 1.41 -18.79
C ALA A 408 -2.28 2.41 -17.66
N SER A 409 -1.37 3.37 -17.85
CA SER A 409 -1.04 4.38 -16.83
C SER A 409 -2.23 5.26 -16.46
N ILE A 410 -3.04 5.69 -17.44
CA ILE A 410 -4.27 6.46 -17.19
C ILE A 410 -5.27 5.62 -16.39
N LEU A 411 -5.48 4.38 -16.82
CA LEU A 411 -6.41 3.47 -16.16
C LEU A 411 -5.97 3.12 -14.72
N MET A 412 -4.67 3.02 -14.49
CA MET A 412 -4.09 2.78 -13.15
C MET A 412 -4.16 4.02 -12.25
N TYR A 413 -4.23 5.23 -12.80
CA TYR A 413 -4.41 6.44 -12.00
C TYR A 413 -5.79 6.51 -11.31
N CYS A 414 -6.83 5.95 -11.93
CA CYS A 414 -8.19 5.96 -11.39
C CYS A 414 -8.37 5.02 -10.19
N PHE A 415 -7.68 3.88 -10.15
CA PHE A 415 -7.91 2.85 -9.14
C PHE A 415 -7.58 3.29 -7.70
N PRO A 416 -6.45 3.98 -7.41
CA PRO A 416 -6.16 4.53 -6.09
C PRO A 416 -7.27 5.43 -5.55
N VAL A 417 -7.94 6.21 -6.41
CA VAL A 417 -9.04 7.10 -6.00
C VAL A 417 -10.22 6.27 -5.48
N VAL A 418 -10.60 5.22 -6.20
CA VAL A 418 -11.67 4.30 -5.76
C VAL A 418 -11.28 3.58 -4.46
N LEU A 419 -10.03 3.16 -4.36
CA LEU A 419 -9.52 2.47 -3.18
C LEU A 419 -9.56 3.37 -1.94
N GLN A 420 -9.13 4.62 -2.05
CA GLN A 420 -9.23 5.60 -0.96
C GLN A 420 -10.68 5.85 -0.53
N PHE A 421 -11.61 5.91 -1.47
CA PHE A 421 -13.03 6.05 -1.18
C PHE A 421 -13.55 4.84 -0.38
N LEU A 422 -13.20 3.63 -0.80
CA LEU A 422 -13.58 2.39 -0.09
C LEU A 422 -12.96 2.32 1.31
N MET A 423 -11.72 2.78 1.48
CA MET A 423 -11.04 2.78 2.78
C MET A 423 -11.67 3.71 3.81
N LYS A 424 -12.36 4.78 3.39
CA LYS A 424 -13.12 5.64 4.32
C LYS A 424 -14.19 4.86 5.09
N TYR A 425 -14.70 3.78 4.51
CA TYR A 425 -15.72 2.92 5.13
C TYR A 425 -15.12 1.72 5.89
N TYR A 426 -13.80 1.51 5.80
CA TYR A 426 -13.11 0.41 6.48
C TYR A 426 -12.88 0.76 7.95
N ILE A 427 -13.27 -0.14 8.85
CA ILE A 427 -13.14 0.07 10.30
C ILE A 427 -11.93 -0.74 10.79
N ALA A 428 -10.91 -0.06 11.30
CA ALA A 428 -9.73 -0.68 11.92
C ALA A 428 -9.33 0.07 13.19
N PHE A 429 -8.86 -0.65 14.21
CA PHE A 429 -8.38 -0.08 15.47
C PHE A 429 -6.99 0.58 15.34
N GLU A 430 -6.16 0.04 14.45
CA GLU A 430 -4.81 0.51 14.20
C GLU A 430 -4.73 1.15 12.81
N ARG A 431 -4.60 2.48 12.75
CA ARG A 431 -4.31 3.22 11.51
C ARG A 431 -3.14 2.61 10.71
N PRO A 432 -1.96 2.31 11.31
CA PRO A 432 -0.86 1.73 10.54
C PRO A 432 -1.20 0.34 9.97
N THR A 433 -1.99 -0.46 10.67
CA THR A 433 -2.44 -1.77 10.16
C THR A 433 -3.41 -1.62 9.00
N LEU A 434 -4.26 -0.59 9.01
CA LEU A 434 -5.11 -0.22 7.87
C LEU A 434 -4.25 0.19 6.66
N GLU A 435 -3.20 0.98 6.87
CA GLU A 435 -2.29 1.39 5.80
C GLU A 435 -1.55 0.20 5.17
N VAL A 436 -1.08 -0.75 5.99
CA VAL A 436 -0.45 -1.99 5.51
C VAL A 436 -1.44 -2.86 4.73
N LEU A 437 -2.68 -2.98 5.23
CA LEU A 437 -3.74 -3.71 4.53
C LEU A 437 -4.04 -3.09 3.16
N LEU A 438 -4.12 -1.76 3.11
CA LEU A 438 -4.31 -0.99 1.90
C LEU A 438 -3.18 -1.24 0.89
N GLN A 439 -1.93 -1.16 1.35
CA GLN A 439 -0.75 -1.45 0.53
C GLN A 439 -0.82 -2.87 -0.06
N ARG A 440 -1.17 -3.87 0.75
CA ARG A 440 -1.24 -5.27 0.31
C ARG A 440 -2.29 -5.49 -0.78
N HIS A 441 -3.48 -4.92 -0.63
CA HIS A 441 -4.53 -5.05 -1.65
C HIS A 441 -4.16 -4.29 -2.93
N TYR A 442 -3.59 -3.10 -2.80
CA TYR A 442 -3.18 -2.32 -3.96
C TYR A 442 -2.03 -3.00 -4.72
N PHE A 443 -1.05 -3.57 -4.01
CA PHE A 443 0.02 -4.36 -4.62
C PHE A 443 -0.54 -5.57 -5.37
N LEU A 444 -1.42 -6.36 -4.75
CA LEU A 444 -2.02 -7.52 -5.41
C LEU A 444 -2.81 -7.14 -6.66
N PHE A 445 -3.53 -6.02 -6.62
CA PHE A 445 -4.21 -5.46 -7.78
C PHE A 445 -3.20 -5.09 -8.87
N LEU A 446 -2.21 -4.24 -8.57
CA LEU A 446 -1.21 -3.82 -9.56
C LEU A 446 -0.45 -5.00 -10.15
N TYR A 447 -0.07 -5.97 -9.32
CA TYR A 447 0.65 -7.16 -9.75
C TYR A 447 -0.21 -8.03 -10.69
N THR A 448 -1.45 -8.34 -10.30
CA THR A 448 -2.35 -9.14 -11.14
C THR A 448 -2.62 -8.43 -12.46
N GLN A 449 -2.84 -7.13 -12.41
CA GLN A 449 -3.25 -6.37 -13.57
C GLN A 449 -2.10 -6.02 -14.51
N LEU A 450 -1.03 -5.38 -14.01
CA LEU A 450 0.08 -4.93 -14.83
C LEU A 450 1.05 -6.04 -15.21
N PHE A 451 1.15 -7.10 -14.40
CA PHE A 451 2.01 -8.24 -14.72
C PHE A 451 1.21 -9.40 -15.31
N ILE A 452 0.30 -10.03 -14.56
CA ILE A 452 -0.37 -11.27 -15.03
C ILE A 452 -1.28 -11.01 -16.25
N VAL A 453 -2.24 -10.08 -16.13
CA VAL A 453 -3.22 -9.82 -17.20
C VAL A 453 -2.56 -9.29 -18.47
N VAL A 454 -1.62 -8.36 -18.36
CA VAL A 454 -0.87 -7.86 -19.52
C VAL A 454 -0.01 -8.95 -20.16
N SER A 455 0.70 -9.77 -19.37
CA SER A 455 1.53 -10.85 -19.92
C SER A 455 0.68 -11.89 -20.66
N ILE A 456 -0.47 -12.27 -20.11
CA ILE A 456 -1.41 -13.18 -20.78
C ILE A 456 -1.97 -12.52 -22.03
N SER A 457 -2.51 -11.31 -21.92
CA SER A 457 -3.16 -10.58 -23.01
C SER A 457 -2.22 -10.36 -24.20
N SER A 458 -0.96 -9.99 -23.92
CA SER A 458 0.10 -9.87 -24.93
C SER A 458 0.52 -11.20 -25.56
N GLY A 459 -0.08 -12.34 -25.19
CA GLY A 459 0.09 -13.63 -25.85
C GLY A 459 -1.19 -14.17 -26.49
N VAL A 460 -2.38 -13.62 -26.17
CA VAL A 460 -3.70 -14.20 -26.46
C VAL A 460 -3.92 -14.51 -27.95
N THR A 461 -3.45 -13.64 -28.84
CA THR A 461 -3.61 -13.82 -30.31
C THR A 461 -3.03 -15.14 -30.80
N THR A 462 -1.95 -15.61 -30.16
CA THR A 462 -1.32 -16.91 -30.46
C THR A 462 -1.90 -18.07 -29.65
N MET A 463 -2.59 -17.80 -28.54
CA MET A 463 -3.11 -18.82 -27.63
C MET A 463 -4.49 -19.36 -28.02
N ILE A 464 -5.36 -18.54 -28.61
CA ILE A 464 -6.76 -18.92 -28.91
C ILE A 464 -6.86 -20.26 -29.69
N PRO A 465 -6.09 -20.50 -30.77
CA PRO A 465 -6.17 -21.77 -31.48
C PRO A 465 -5.52 -22.94 -30.70
N GLU A 466 -4.53 -22.70 -29.84
CA GLU A 466 -3.88 -23.76 -29.04
C GLU A 466 -4.74 -24.14 -27.80
N ILE A 467 -5.39 -23.18 -27.14
CA ILE A 467 -6.30 -23.41 -26.00
C ILE A 467 -7.59 -24.11 -26.41
N ALA A 468 -8.11 -23.80 -27.60
CA ALA A 468 -9.31 -24.46 -28.13
C ALA A 468 -9.11 -25.97 -28.33
N ASN A 469 -7.85 -26.40 -28.49
CA ASN A 469 -7.49 -27.80 -28.74
C ASN A 469 -7.01 -28.54 -27.47
N ASP A 470 -6.35 -27.87 -26.51
CA ASP A 470 -5.95 -28.50 -25.23
C ASP A 470 -5.78 -27.50 -24.07
N VAL A 471 -6.68 -27.59 -23.07
CA VAL A 471 -6.67 -26.75 -21.85
C VAL A 471 -5.52 -27.12 -20.91
N GLN A 472 -4.99 -28.34 -20.96
CA GLN A 472 -3.86 -28.75 -20.10
C GLN A 472 -2.55 -28.07 -20.49
N SER A 473 -2.46 -27.53 -21.70
CA SER A 473 -1.28 -26.84 -22.22
C SER A 473 -1.11 -25.41 -21.70
N VAL A 474 -2.09 -24.82 -20.99
CA VAL A 474 -2.08 -23.41 -20.57
C VAL A 474 -0.81 -22.99 -19.80
N PRO A 475 -0.26 -23.76 -18.84
CA PRO A 475 0.99 -23.39 -18.17
C PRO A 475 2.21 -23.41 -19.11
N ALA A 476 2.26 -24.37 -20.02
CA ALA A 476 3.29 -24.51 -21.04
C ALA A 476 3.22 -23.36 -22.06
N LEU A 477 2.02 -22.98 -22.44
CA LEU A 477 1.75 -21.84 -23.30
C LEU A 477 2.23 -20.53 -22.64
N LEU A 478 1.89 -20.31 -21.37
CA LEU A 478 2.28 -19.12 -20.63
C LEU A 478 3.82 -18.97 -20.56
N ALA A 479 4.53 -20.06 -20.29
CA ALA A 479 5.99 -20.05 -20.24
C ALA A 479 6.63 -19.75 -21.62
N LYS A 480 6.03 -20.20 -22.73
CA LYS A 480 6.50 -19.88 -24.09
C LYS A 480 6.31 -18.41 -24.46
N ASN A 481 5.22 -17.79 -24.01
CA ASN A 481 4.85 -16.42 -24.40
C ASN A 481 5.32 -15.34 -23.43
N LEU A 482 5.67 -15.70 -22.19
CA LEU A 482 6.17 -14.72 -21.22
C LEU A 482 7.42 -13.95 -21.71
N PRO A 483 8.45 -14.58 -22.31
CA PRO A 483 9.61 -13.84 -22.81
C PRO A 483 9.25 -12.78 -23.86
N LYS A 484 8.26 -13.07 -24.72
CA LYS A 484 7.77 -12.15 -25.77
C LYS A 484 7.12 -10.90 -25.19
N SER A 485 6.46 -11.03 -24.03
CA SER A 485 5.87 -9.89 -23.30
C SER A 485 6.93 -8.91 -22.76
N GLY A 486 8.22 -9.30 -22.71
CA GLY A 486 9.32 -8.44 -22.25
C GLY A 486 9.42 -7.11 -22.99
N ASN A 487 9.05 -7.08 -24.28
CA ASN A 487 9.06 -5.86 -25.09
C ASN A 487 8.08 -4.79 -24.58
N TYR A 488 6.91 -5.21 -24.09
CA TYR A 488 5.97 -4.31 -23.44
C TYR A 488 6.58 -3.71 -22.17
N PHE A 489 7.24 -4.55 -21.36
CA PHE A 489 7.81 -4.13 -20.08
C PHE A 489 9.02 -3.21 -20.22
N TYR A 490 9.83 -3.34 -21.29
CA TYR A 490 10.89 -2.37 -21.58
C TYR A 490 10.32 -0.95 -21.76
N SER A 491 9.32 -0.80 -22.62
CA SER A 491 8.64 0.49 -22.85
C SER A 491 7.91 0.98 -21.61
N TYR A 492 7.31 0.08 -20.84
CA TYR A 492 6.65 0.41 -19.58
C TYR A 492 7.63 1.01 -18.56
N PHE A 493 8.81 0.43 -18.38
CA PHE A 493 9.85 0.97 -17.47
C PHE A 493 10.26 2.39 -17.84
N LEU A 494 10.50 2.64 -19.14
CA LEU A 494 10.89 3.96 -19.64
C LEU A 494 9.78 4.97 -19.43
N LEU A 495 8.55 4.66 -19.87
CA LEU A 495 7.43 5.58 -19.75
C LEU A 495 7.09 5.86 -18.28
N GLN A 496 7.05 4.83 -17.43
CA GLN A 496 6.77 4.99 -16.00
C GLN A 496 7.78 5.92 -15.34
N THR A 497 9.07 5.82 -15.70
CA THR A 497 10.12 6.69 -15.17
C THR A 497 9.90 8.13 -15.58
N VAL A 498 9.58 8.37 -16.85
CA VAL A 498 9.28 9.70 -17.36
C VAL A 498 8.05 10.26 -16.67
N THR A 499 6.95 9.51 -16.63
CA THR A 499 5.70 9.94 -15.98
C THR A 499 5.92 10.31 -14.52
N GLN A 500 6.57 9.45 -13.72
CA GLN A 500 6.85 9.76 -12.31
C GLN A 500 7.78 10.97 -12.16
N THR A 501 8.81 11.08 -13.01
CA THR A 501 9.72 12.22 -12.96
C THR A 501 9.00 13.52 -13.28
N VAL A 502 8.17 13.53 -14.32
CA VAL A 502 7.39 14.70 -14.74
C VAL A 502 6.40 15.11 -13.64
N LEU A 503 5.65 14.15 -13.08
CA LEU A 503 4.67 14.41 -12.02
C LEU A 503 5.33 15.03 -10.77
N VAL A 504 6.49 14.50 -10.38
CA VAL A 504 7.23 14.96 -9.19
C VAL A 504 7.92 16.30 -9.42
N LEU A 505 8.69 16.43 -10.51
CA LEU A 505 9.47 17.65 -10.77
C LEU A 505 8.58 18.84 -11.09
N LEU A 506 7.50 18.68 -11.86
CA LEU A 506 6.57 19.75 -12.20
C LEU A 506 5.45 19.95 -11.15
N ARG A 507 5.42 19.14 -10.09
CA ARG A 507 4.36 19.14 -9.05
C ARG A 507 2.94 19.08 -9.64
N LEU A 508 2.68 18.16 -10.56
CA LEU A 508 1.34 17.98 -11.13
C LEU A 508 0.46 17.17 -10.14
N PRO A 509 -0.82 17.56 -9.91
CA PRO A 509 -1.60 18.61 -10.58
C PRO A 509 -1.52 20.01 -9.95
N ASP A 510 -0.83 20.18 -8.82
CA ASP A 510 -0.82 21.39 -8.00
C ASP A 510 -0.37 22.64 -8.80
N SER A 511 0.62 22.49 -9.69
CA SER A 511 1.08 23.56 -10.57
C SER A 511 0.06 23.97 -11.65
N LEU A 512 -0.74 23.04 -12.18
CA LEU A 512 -1.83 23.34 -13.11
C LEU A 512 -2.98 24.04 -12.40
N TRP A 513 -3.34 23.56 -11.20
CA TRP A 513 -4.39 24.16 -10.38
C TRP A 513 -4.04 25.61 -9.98
N MET A 514 -2.77 25.86 -9.68
CA MET A 514 -2.26 27.21 -9.41
C MET A 514 -2.30 28.12 -10.65
N CYS A 515 -2.02 27.60 -11.84
CA CYS A 515 -2.18 28.38 -13.07
C CYS A 515 -3.66 28.75 -13.33
N LEU A 516 -4.59 27.92 -12.85
CA LEU A 516 -6.03 28.11 -13.01
C LEU A 516 -6.64 29.03 -11.93
N ARG A 517 -6.14 29.01 -10.69
CA ARG A 517 -6.58 29.90 -9.60
C ARG A 517 -5.65 31.11 -9.43
N ARG A 518 -6.16 32.32 -9.68
CA ARG A 518 -5.46 33.60 -9.45
C ARG A 518 -5.42 34.08 -7.99
N GLY A 519 -5.84 33.28 -7.01
CA GLY A 519 -5.91 33.66 -5.59
C GLY A 519 -4.94 32.84 -4.73
N GLY A 520 -4.10 33.52 -3.95
CA GLY A 520 -3.07 32.91 -3.10
C GLY A 520 -3.66 32.19 -1.89
N GLU A 521 -3.76 30.87 -1.96
CA GLU A 521 -3.82 30.01 -0.78
C GLU A 521 -2.38 29.81 -0.25
N GLU A 522 -2.21 29.90 1.07
CA GLU A 522 -0.95 29.57 1.74
C GLU A 522 -0.57 28.12 1.42
N HIS A 523 0.68 27.92 0.99
CA HIS A 523 1.14 26.61 0.52
C HIS A 523 1.30 25.65 1.70
N THR A 524 0.28 24.84 1.94
CA THR A 524 0.38 23.67 2.84
C THR A 524 1.28 22.62 2.20
N LEU A 525 2.08 21.94 3.04
CA LEU A 525 2.94 20.85 2.59
C LEU A 525 2.09 19.74 1.97
N LYS A 526 2.59 19.11 0.90
CA LYS A 526 1.84 18.03 0.24
C LYS A 526 1.89 16.79 1.13
N GLU A 527 0.74 16.43 1.67
CA GLU A 527 0.59 15.19 2.44
C GLU A 527 0.62 13.99 1.48
N VAL A 528 1.52 13.04 1.74
CA VAL A 528 1.62 11.80 0.97
C VAL A 528 1.13 10.62 1.79
N ARG A 529 0.24 9.83 1.17
CA ARG A 529 -0.14 8.51 1.66
C ARG A 529 0.82 7.45 1.13
N TRP A 530 1.78 7.08 1.97
CA TRP A 530 2.83 6.12 1.66
C TRP A 530 2.28 4.77 1.18
N SER A 531 1.19 4.30 1.79
CA SER A 531 0.48 3.06 1.46
C SER A 531 0.11 2.90 -0.02
N LEU A 532 -0.10 3.99 -0.76
CA LEU A 532 -0.38 3.97 -2.20
C LEU A 532 0.87 4.11 -3.06
N LEU A 533 1.94 4.66 -2.50
CA LEU A 533 3.17 4.92 -3.24
C LEU A 533 4.05 3.66 -3.29
N TYR A 534 4.22 2.95 -2.16
CA TYR A 534 5.01 1.71 -2.06
C TYR A 534 4.64 0.64 -3.11
N PRO A 535 3.35 0.30 -3.35
CA PRO A 535 2.95 -0.73 -4.31
C PRO A 535 3.38 -0.47 -5.75
N VAL A 536 3.44 0.80 -6.17
CA VAL A 536 3.83 1.16 -7.54
C VAL A 536 5.29 0.78 -7.80
N PHE A 537 6.19 1.12 -6.88
CA PHE A 537 7.61 0.83 -7.02
C PHE A 537 7.93 -0.63 -6.72
N THR A 538 7.30 -1.24 -5.72
CA THR A 538 7.49 -2.67 -5.43
C THR A 538 7.08 -3.55 -6.60
N ASN A 539 5.96 -3.24 -7.27
CA ASN A 539 5.54 -3.96 -8.47
C ASN A 539 6.55 -3.79 -9.62
N LEU A 540 7.05 -2.56 -9.84
CA LEU A 540 8.10 -2.31 -10.84
C LEU A 540 9.37 -3.12 -10.54
N ILE A 541 9.79 -3.21 -9.27
CA ILE A 541 10.93 -4.03 -8.85
C ILE A 541 10.63 -5.52 -9.08
N CYS A 542 9.42 -6.00 -8.76
CA CYS A 542 9.04 -7.40 -9.00
C CYS A 542 9.12 -7.77 -10.48
N ILE A 543 8.59 -6.93 -11.37
CA ILE A 543 8.69 -7.13 -12.83
C ILE A 543 10.15 -7.18 -13.26
N GLY A 544 10.98 -6.26 -12.74
CA GLY A 544 12.41 -6.26 -13.02
C GLY A 544 13.11 -7.55 -12.55
N ILE A 545 12.77 -8.07 -11.37
CA ILE A 545 13.30 -9.36 -10.87
C ILE A 545 12.93 -10.49 -11.84
N ILE A 546 11.66 -10.60 -12.22
CA ILE A 546 11.16 -11.66 -13.10
C ILE A 546 11.91 -11.66 -14.44
N PHE A 547 12.04 -10.49 -15.07
CA PHE A 547 12.70 -10.40 -16.38
C PHE A 547 14.23 -10.31 -16.30
N SER A 548 14.84 -10.18 -15.12
CA SER A 548 16.30 -10.05 -14.98
C SER A 548 17.09 -11.23 -15.56
N ILE A 549 16.51 -12.43 -15.57
CA ILE A 549 17.11 -13.64 -16.16
C ILE A 549 16.49 -13.96 -17.53
N ILE A 550 15.16 -13.81 -17.65
CA ILE A 550 14.41 -14.11 -18.89
C ILE A 550 14.85 -13.19 -20.03
N SER A 551 14.96 -11.90 -19.74
CA SER A 551 15.26 -10.83 -20.69
C SER A 551 16.28 -9.86 -20.05
N PRO A 552 17.58 -10.26 -20.02
CA PRO A 552 18.61 -9.67 -19.14
C PRO A 552 18.85 -8.18 -19.31
N LEU A 553 18.53 -7.62 -20.49
CA LEU A 553 18.64 -6.20 -20.78
C LEU A 553 17.82 -5.34 -19.79
N ILE A 554 16.75 -5.90 -19.21
CA ILE A 554 15.93 -5.16 -18.24
C ILE A 554 16.71 -4.81 -16.97
N ALA A 555 17.74 -5.58 -16.59
CA ALA A 555 18.53 -5.29 -15.40
C ALA A 555 19.35 -3.99 -15.59
N LEU A 556 19.86 -3.76 -16.80
CA LEU A 556 20.56 -2.51 -17.13
C LEU A 556 19.59 -1.33 -17.15
N ILE A 557 18.45 -1.47 -17.85
CA ILE A 557 17.40 -0.45 -17.90
C ILE A 557 16.90 -0.14 -16.49
N GLY A 558 16.61 -1.16 -15.69
CA GLY A 558 16.16 -1.05 -14.31
C GLY A 558 17.15 -0.30 -13.43
N THR A 559 18.46 -0.56 -13.57
CA THR A 559 19.49 0.18 -12.82
C THR A 559 19.44 1.68 -13.11
N ILE A 560 19.31 2.07 -14.38
CA ILE A 560 19.21 3.47 -14.80
C ILE A 560 17.90 4.08 -14.29
N VAL A 561 16.78 3.39 -14.49
CA VAL A 561 15.44 3.81 -14.09
C VAL A 561 15.35 4.05 -12.58
N PHE A 562 15.74 3.07 -11.76
CA PHE A 562 15.70 3.23 -10.30
C PHE A 562 16.71 4.26 -9.80
N GLY A 563 17.83 4.47 -10.52
CA GLY A 563 18.77 5.56 -10.23
C GLY A 563 18.14 6.94 -10.42
N ILE A 564 17.44 7.15 -11.54
CA ILE A 564 16.71 8.40 -11.82
C ILE A 564 15.58 8.60 -10.80
N LEU A 565 14.78 7.56 -10.54
CA LEU A 565 13.69 7.61 -9.56
C LEU A 565 14.21 7.91 -8.15
N LEU A 566 15.35 7.33 -7.76
CA LEU A 566 15.99 7.62 -6.47
C LEU A 566 16.28 9.11 -6.33
N ILE A 567 16.94 9.73 -7.30
CA ILE A 567 17.29 11.16 -7.25
C ILE A 567 16.03 12.03 -7.18
N THR A 568 15.05 11.75 -8.04
CA THR A 568 13.80 12.54 -8.12
C THR A 568 12.97 12.42 -6.85
N HIS A 569 12.84 11.23 -6.27
CA HIS A 569 12.09 11.06 -5.03
C HIS A 569 12.87 11.53 -3.79
N THR A 570 14.21 11.53 -3.81
CA THR A 570 14.99 12.21 -2.77
C THR A 570 14.70 13.70 -2.77
N TYR A 571 14.70 14.35 -3.95
CA TYR A 571 14.27 15.74 -4.07
C TYR A 571 12.86 15.96 -3.49
N GLN A 572 11.89 15.12 -3.89
CA GLN A 572 10.53 15.23 -3.40
C GLN A 572 10.44 15.10 -1.87
N SER A 573 11.14 14.11 -1.32
CA SER A 573 11.11 13.78 0.10
C SER A 573 11.67 14.90 0.96
N ILE A 574 12.75 15.54 0.53
CA ILE A 574 13.44 16.59 1.31
C ILE A 574 12.73 17.94 1.18
N TYR A 575 12.27 18.30 -0.01
CA TYR A 575 11.84 19.67 -0.30
C TYR A 575 10.32 19.86 -0.39
N ILE A 576 9.55 18.80 -0.65
CA ILE A 576 8.12 18.90 -1.02
C ILE A 576 7.19 18.22 0.01
N LEU A 577 7.60 17.09 0.58
CA LEU A 577 6.69 16.22 1.34
C LEU A 577 6.60 16.58 2.81
N GLY A 578 5.37 16.85 3.26
CA GLY A 578 5.03 16.82 4.68
C GLY A 578 4.48 15.45 5.06
N THR A 579 4.83 14.96 6.24
CA THR A 579 4.22 13.74 6.79
C THR A 579 3.40 14.06 8.02
N LYS A 580 2.12 13.70 7.96
CA LYS A 580 1.17 13.85 9.07
C LYS A 580 1.06 12.58 9.91
N GLU A 581 1.15 11.41 9.26
CA GLU A 581 1.04 10.09 9.89
C GLU A 581 2.22 9.21 9.47
N ASP A 582 2.80 8.45 10.41
CA ASP A 582 3.96 7.56 10.20
C ASP A 582 3.64 6.16 10.76
N THR A 583 3.83 5.11 9.96
CA THR A 583 3.63 3.69 10.35
C THR A 583 4.86 3.07 11.00
N ALA A 584 5.91 3.86 11.18
CA ALA A 584 7.19 3.48 11.76
C ALA A 584 7.89 2.32 11.01
N GLY A 585 7.72 2.25 9.69
CA GLY A 585 8.40 1.29 8.81
C GLY A 585 7.67 -0.02 8.54
N LEU A 586 6.39 -0.15 8.92
CA LEU A 586 5.62 -1.36 8.63
C LEU A 586 5.36 -1.53 7.12
N LEU A 587 5.13 -0.42 6.41
CA LEU A 587 4.91 -0.42 4.97
C LEU A 587 6.12 -0.98 4.21
N TYR A 588 7.32 -0.65 4.66
CA TYR A 588 8.56 -1.16 4.05
C TYR A 588 8.81 -2.64 4.36
N TRP A 589 8.50 -3.10 5.57
CA TRP A 589 8.51 -4.54 5.88
C TRP A 589 7.60 -5.32 4.92
N GLU A 590 6.39 -4.82 4.69
CA GLU A 590 5.46 -5.43 3.76
C GLU A 590 5.96 -5.36 2.31
N ALA A 591 6.56 -4.24 1.90
CA ALA A 591 7.18 -4.09 0.58
C ALA A 591 8.29 -5.13 0.33
N LEU A 592 9.13 -5.42 1.32
CA LEU A 592 10.15 -6.46 1.21
C LEU A 592 9.54 -7.86 1.09
N ASN A 593 8.43 -8.14 1.79
CA ASN A 593 7.69 -9.40 1.61
C ASN A 593 7.08 -9.51 0.21
N GLN A 594 6.60 -8.40 -0.35
CA GLN A 594 6.05 -8.33 -1.70
C GLN A 594 7.12 -8.64 -2.77
N LEU A 595 8.39 -8.26 -2.55
CA LEU A 595 9.48 -8.61 -3.47
C LEU A 595 9.67 -10.12 -3.64
N PHE A 596 9.37 -10.93 -2.63
CA PHE A 596 9.38 -12.39 -2.78
C PHE A 596 8.35 -12.90 -3.79
N VAL A 597 7.24 -12.19 -4.02
CA VAL A 597 6.28 -12.55 -5.07
C VAL A 597 6.96 -12.50 -6.44
N GLY A 598 7.81 -11.50 -6.69
CA GLY A 598 8.65 -11.43 -7.90
C GLY A 598 9.64 -12.59 -8.00
N VAL A 599 10.32 -12.93 -6.90
CA VAL A 599 11.30 -14.04 -6.85
C VAL A 599 10.62 -15.39 -7.11
N TYR A 600 9.52 -15.70 -6.43
CA TYR A 600 8.78 -16.95 -6.64
C TYR A 600 8.28 -17.06 -8.07
N THR A 601 7.79 -15.96 -8.62
CA THR A 601 7.27 -15.94 -9.98
C THR A 601 8.39 -16.17 -11.00
N MET A 602 9.55 -15.54 -10.82
CA MET A 602 10.75 -15.79 -11.61
C MET A 602 11.14 -17.27 -11.59
N ASP A 603 11.25 -17.87 -10.40
CA ASP A 603 11.62 -19.28 -10.22
C ASP A 603 10.58 -20.22 -10.87
N LEU A 604 9.28 -19.97 -10.68
CA LEU A 604 8.20 -20.75 -11.29
C LEU A 604 8.24 -20.71 -12.82
N PHE A 605 8.54 -19.54 -13.41
CA PHE A 605 8.67 -19.43 -14.86
C PHE A 605 9.91 -20.14 -15.40
N LEU A 606 11.03 -20.10 -14.67
CA LEU A 606 12.22 -20.87 -15.06
C LEU A 606 11.95 -22.38 -15.01
N ILE A 607 11.23 -22.86 -13.99
CA ILE A 607 10.78 -24.27 -13.92
C ILE A 607 9.91 -24.60 -15.14
N GLY A 608 8.91 -23.76 -15.45
CA GLY A 608 8.03 -23.94 -16.61
C GLY A 608 8.79 -23.97 -17.93
N LEU A 609 9.77 -23.08 -18.11
CA LEU A 609 10.63 -23.02 -19.29
C LEU A 609 11.51 -24.27 -19.42
N PHE A 610 12.13 -24.76 -18.34
CA PHE A 610 12.98 -25.95 -18.41
C PHE A 610 12.17 -27.24 -18.67
N ILE A 611 10.93 -27.32 -18.18
CA ILE A 611 9.99 -28.41 -18.49
C ILE A 611 9.66 -28.43 -19.98
N LEU A 612 9.31 -27.28 -20.57
CA LEU A 612 8.98 -27.16 -22.00
C LEU A 612 10.11 -27.61 -22.95
N GLN A 613 11.34 -27.42 -22.48
CA GLN A 613 12.56 -27.68 -23.24
C GLN A 613 13.13 -29.08 -22.95
N ASN A 614 12.47 -29.84 -22.06
CA ASN A 614 12.85 -31.19 -21.68
C ASN A 614 14.29 -31.31 -21.11
N VAL A 615 14.70 -30.33 -20.28
CA VAL A 615 16.05 -30.32 -19.67
C VAL A 615 15.97 -30.53 -18.16
N LEU A 616 16.17 -31.77 -17.73
CA LEU A 616 15.94 -32.20 -16.33
C LEU A 616 16.89 -31.57 -15.31
N GLY A 617 18.18 -31.41 -15.64
CA GLY A 617 19.18 -30.87 -14.71
C GLY A 617 18.88 -29.43 -14.25
N PRO A 618 18.81 -28.45 -15.17
CA PRO A 618 18.37 -27.08 -14.90
C PRO A 618 17.02 -27.00 -14.17
N MET A 619 16.06 -27.87 -14.52
CA MET A 619 14.76 -27.95 -13.84
C MET A 619 14.92 -28.27 -12.34
N ILE A 620 15.73 -29.27 -11.99
CA ILE A 620 15.99 -29.64 -10.59
C ILE A 620 16.63 -28.47 -9.83
N VAL A 621 17.60 -27.79 -10.46
CA VAL A 621 18.24 -26.59 -9.87
C VAL A 621 17.19 -25.50 -9.60
N ALA A 622 16.30 -25.21 -10.56
CA ALA A 622 15.25 -24.21 -10.37
C ALA A 622 14.27 -24.57 -9.25
N ILE A 623 13.93 -25.85 -9.09
CA ILE A 623 13.11 -26.33 -7.96
C ILE A 623 13.84 -26.12 -6.62
N ILE A 624 15.15 -26.40 -6.56
CA ILE A 624 15.97 -26.15 -5.37
C ILE A 624 16.01 -24.65 -5.05
N LEU A 625 16.11 -23.79 -6.06
CA LEU A 625 16.05 -22.34 -5.88
C LEU A 625 14.70 -21.89 -5.31
N LEU A 626 13.58 -22.39 -5.85
CA LEU A 626 12.25 -22.10 -5.31
C LEU A 626 12.12 -22.51 -3.83
N ALA A 627 12.62 -23.70 -3.48
CA ALA A 627 12.67 -24.18 -2.10
C ALA A 627 13.57 -23.29 -1.22
N GLY A 628 14.71 -22.84 -1.74
CA GLY A 628 15.59 -21.89 -1.08
C GLY A 628 14.90 -20.56 -0.76
N SER A 629 14.19 -19.98 -1.73
CA SER A 629 13.36 -18.78 -1.56
C SER A 629 12.33 -18.96 -0.43
N ALA A 630 11.66 -20.12 -0.40
CA ALA A 630 10.70 -20.46 0.66
C ALA A 630 11.35 -20.61 2.05
N LEU A 631 12.54 -21.22 2.14
CA LEU A 631 13.28 -21.35 3.39
C LEU A 631 13.72 -19.99 3.94
N VAL A 632 14.20 -19.09 3.07
CA VAL A 632 14.58 -17.72 3.45
C VAL A 632 13.36 -16.96 3.97
N GLN A 633 12.22 -17.04 3.29
CA GLN A 633 11.00 -16.37 3.76
C GLN A 633 10.49 -16.97 5.07
N ASN A 634 10.57 -18.29 5.24
CA ASN A 634 10.21 -18.96 6.50
C ASN A 634 11.11 -18.52 7.65
N TYR A 635 12.42 -18.35 7.41
CA TYR A 635 13.34 -17.79 8.39
C TYR A 635 12.95 -16.37 8.80
N VAL A 636 12.65 -15.49 7.84
CA VAL A 636 12.18 -14.12 8.11
C VAL A 636 10.88 -14.14 8.93
N ARG A 637 9.91 -14.98 8.56
CA ARG A 637 8.63 -15.10 9.25
C ARG A 637 8.75 -15.63 10.68
N THR A 638 9.62 -16.61 10.92
CA THR A 638 9.74 -17.24 12.24
C THR A 638 10.65 -16.46 13.19
N LYS A 639 11.76 -15.89 12.68
CA LYS A 639 12.78 -15.24 13.53
C LYS A 639 12.66 -13.72 13.59
N LEU A 640 12.28 -13.05 12.49
CA LEU A 640 12.29 -11.58 12.41
C LEU A 640 10.90 -10.95 12.62
N HIS A 641 9.83 -11.63 12.21
CA HIS A 641 8.46 -11.11 12.37
C HIS A 641 8.06 -10.82 13.84
N PRO A 642 8.41 -11.63 14.85
CA PRO A 642 8.11 -11.27 16.23
C PRO A 642 8.76 -9.94 16.66
N LEU A 643 9.96 -9.66 16.13
CA LEU A 643 10.74 -8.46 16.44
C LEU A 643 10.26 -7.21 15.69
N ILE A 644 9.49 -7.33 14.59
CA ILE A 644 8.85 -6.16 13.97
C ILE A 644 7.56 -5.78 14.72
N LYS A 645 6.86 -6.80 15.24
CA LYS A 645 5.56 -6.66 15.88
C LYS A 645 5.68 -6.15 17.32
N PHE A 646 6.69 -6.60 18.06
CA PHE A 646 6.86 -6.27 19.48
C PHE A 646 8.23 -5.69 19.78
N VAL A 647 8.29 -4.80 20.77
CA VAL A 647 9.53 -4.19 21.26
C VAL A 647 10.32 -5.18 22.12
N SER A 648 11.65 -5.17 21.98
CA SER A 648 12.55 -6.03 22.76
C SER A 648 12.84 -5.48 24.17
N ALA A 649 13.05 -6.37 25.15
CA ALA A 649 13.34 -5.99 26.54
C ALA A 649 14.79 -5.51 26.76
N SER A 650 15.73 -6.00 25.94
CA SER A 650 17.18 -6.00 26.25
C SER A 650 17.88 -4.63 26.24
N ARG A 651 17.16 -3.53 26.03
CA ARG A 651 17.75 -2.19 25.93
C ARG A 651 17.30 -1.22 27.03
N ASN A 652 16.47 -1.67 27.97
CA ASN A 652 15.95 -0.85 29.07
C ASN A 652 16.93 -0.61 30.24
N GLU A 653 18.18 -1.07 30.17
CA GLU A 653 19.13 -0.92 31.30
C GLU A 653 19.74 0.48 31.45
N PHE A 654 19.60 1.40 30.49
CA PHE A 654 20.26 2.73 30.53
C PHE A 654 19.34 3.94 30.77
N GLY A 655 18.08 3.75 31.19
CA GLY A 655 17.09 4.83 31.32
C GLY A 655 16.39 4.92 32.68
N SER A 656 17.02 4.50 33.78
CA SER A 656 16.43 4.49 35.13
C SER A 656 16.30 5.87 35.77
N SER A 657 15.82 6.89 35.05
CA SER A 657 15.27 8.09 35.68
C SER A 657 13.75 7.97 35.67
N ARG A 658 13.20 7.22 36.65
CA ARG A 658 11.76 7.22 36.95
C ARG A 658 11.36 8.65 37.30
N LEU A 659 10.80 9.39 36.35
CA LEU A 659 10.18 10.69 36.64
C LEU A 659 9.03 10.47 37.64
N PRO A 660 8.79 11.40 38.58
CA PRO A 660 7.73 11.25 39.56
C PRO A 660 6.36 11.15 38.86
N VAL A 661 5.60 10.10 39.21
CA VAL A 661 4.29 9.75 38.64
C VAL A 661 3.32 10.94 38.59
N ALA A 662 3.46 11.90 39.51
CA ALA A 662 2.64 13.11 39.60
C ALA A 662 2.78 14.05 38.39
N ASP A 663 3.98 14.21 37.82
CA ASP A 663 4.18 15.07 36.64
C ASP A 663 3.69 14.39 35.35
N LEU A 664 3.75 13.06 35.31
CA LEU A 664 3.21 12.23 34.24
C LEU A 664 1.68 12.39 34.13
N LEU A 665 0.99 12.25 35.27
CA LEU A 665 -0.47 12.38 35.37
C LEU A 665 -0.97 13.79 34.99
N ARG A 666 -0.23 14.85 35.36
CA ARG A 666 -0.58 16.23 34.99
C ARG A 666 -0.46 16.50 33.48
N THR A 667 0.53 15.92 32.83
CA THR A 667 0.78 16.12 31.40
C THR A 667 -0.24 15.36 30.55
N VAL A 668 -0.56 14.13 30.96
CA VAL A 668 -1.55 13.27 30.29
C VAL A 668 -2.97 13.85 30.39
N ARG A 669 -3.40 14.26 31.59
CA ARG A 669 -4.75 14.80 31.82
C ARG A 669 -5.00 16.11 31.06
N LYS A 670 -3.98 16.95 30.88
CA LYS A 670 -4.09 18.18 30.08
C LYS A 670 -4.22 17.90 28.58
N ARG A 671 -3.50 16.90 28.05
CA ARG A 671 -3.49 16.60 26.61
C ARG A 671 -4.82 15.98 26.15
N THR A 672 -5.33 15.00 26.87
CA THR A 672 -6.62 14.35 26.54
C THR A 672 -7.82 15.27 26.74
N MET A 673 -7.83 16.13 27.78
CA MET A 673 -8.95 17.05 28.00
C MET A 673 -9.04 18.13 26.91
N PHE A 674 -7.89 18.61 26.40
CA PHE A 674 -7.84 19.60 25.32
C PHE A 674 -8.30 19.00 23.97
N ASP A 675 -7.89 17.76 23.66
CA ASP A 675 -8.24 17.10 22.41
C ASP A 675 -9.70 16.62 22.39
N LEU A 676 -10.24 16.12 23.51
CA LEU A 676 -11.68 15.80 23.59
C LEU A 676 -12.54 17.07 23.45
N LEU A 677 -12.16 18.20 24.06
CA LEU A 677 -12.93 19.45 23.95
C LEU A 677 -13.01 19.99 22.52
N ILE A 678 -11.97 19.77 21.69
CA ILE A 678 -11.95 20.18 20.28
C ILE A 678 -12.80 19.23 19.42
N CYS A 679 -12.84 17.93 19.73
CA CYS A 679 -13.72 16.97 19.04
C CYS A 679 -15.20 17.08 19.45
N PHE A 680 -15.52 17.65 20.62
CA PHE A 680 -16.90 17.81 21.09
C PHE A 680 -17.64 19.05 20.54
N TRP A 681 -17.00 19.88 19.71
CA TRP A 681 -17.61 21.08 19.13
C TRP A 681 -18.13 20.92 17.69
N ILE A 682 -18.22 19.70 17.16
CA ILE A 682 -18.84 19.44 15.86
C ILE A 682 -19.98 18.43 16.05
N ASP A 683 -21.11 18.94 16.55
CA ASP A 683 -22.41 18.27 16.40
C ASP A 683 -23.03 18.68 15.05
N GLU A 684 -23.41 17.68 14.26
CA GLU A 684 -24.02 17.79 12.92
C GLU A 684 -25.45 18.38 12.90
N GLU A 685 -25.97 18.91 14.02
CA GLU A 685 -27.34 19.47 14.11
C GLU A 685 -27.42 21.01 14.26
N SER A 686 -26.31 21.75 14.30
CA SER A 686 -26.33 23.22 14.28
C SER A 686 -25.76 23.79 12.97
N ILE A 687 -26.37 23.43 11.85
CA ILE A 687 -26.28 24.19 10.58
C ILE A 687 -27.66 24.80 10.36
N ILE A 688 -27.98 25.88 11.07
CA ILE A 688 -28.96 26.93 10.73
C ILE A 688 -28.78 28.02 11.81
N GLN A 689 -28.64 29.28 11.38
CA GLN A 689 -28.35 30.50 12.15
C GLN A 689 -26.87 30.78 12.45
N PHE A 690 -26.15 31.20 11.42
CA PHE A 690 -25.00 32.10 11.59
C PHE A 690 -25.24 33.38 10.77
N SER A 691 -25.54 34.47 11.47
CA SER A 691 -25.29 35.88 11.11
C SER A 691 -25.68 36.76 12.31
N PRO A 692 -25.19 38.00 12.43
CA PRO A 692 -23.81 38.41 12.72
C PRO A 692 -23.79 39.25 14.00
N ASP A 693 -22.81 39.11 14.90
CA ASP A 693 -22.44 40.17 15.87
C ASP A 693 -21.28 39.67 16.72
N LEU A 694 -20.06 40.14 16.44
CA LEU A 694 -18.97 40.33 17.41
C LEU A 694 -17.75 40.94 16.71
N HIS A 695 -17.92 42.19 16.27
CA HIS A 695 -16.81 43.14 16.21
C HIS A 695 -16.87 43.99 17.48
N SER A 696 -15.91 43.82 18.39
CA SER A 696 -15.25 44.88 19.17
C SER A 696 -14.48 44.27 20.34
N THR A 697 -13.44 44.98 20.78
CA THR A 697 -12.59 44.72 21.96
C THR A 697 -11.32 43.88 21.75
N TYR A 698 -10.33 44.46 21.06
CA TYR A 698 -8.97 44.52 21.60
C TYR A 698 -8.31 45.83 21.13
N SER A 699 -8.39 46.86 21.96
CA SER A 699 -7.55 48.05 21.86
C SER A 699 -7.14 48.51 23.26
N THR A 700 -5.83 48.58 23.46
CA THR A 700 -5.08 49.56 24.27
C THR A 700 -5.31 49.63 25.78
N SER A 701 -4.25 49.34 26.54
CA SER A 701 -3.96 49.99 27.83
C SER A 701 -2.65 50.77 27.73
N PRO A 702 -2.60 52.07 28.06
CA PRO A 702 -1.36 52.80 28.30
C PRO A 702 -1.10 53.05 29.80
N GLY A 703 0.18 53.13 30.16
CA GLY A 703 0.72 54.02 31.21
C GLY A 703 0.70 53.54 32.67
N THR A 704 1.85 53.09 33.17
CA THR A 704 2.75 53.88 34.04
C THR A 704 4.12 53.22 34.13
#